data_AF-A0A7Z0GNG5-F1
#
_entry.id   AF-A0A7Z0GNG5-F1
#
_cell.length_a   1.000
_cell.length_b   1.000
_cell.length_c   1.000
_cell.angle_alpha   90.00
_cell.angle_beta   90.00
_cell.angle_gamma   90.00
#
_symmetry.space_group_name_H-M   'P 1'
#
loop_
_entity.id
_entity.type
_entity.pdbx_description
1 polymer ?
#
loop_
_entity_poly.entity_id
_entity_poly.type
_entity_poly.pdbx_seq_one_letter_code
_entity_poly.pdbx_strand_id
1 'polypeptide(L)'
;MKTPGQATSLEQRIRALTTAQPFAVHWEIRDLSSKNSVTIGNGADVQVASFSTRKVSVLLVCLTLVQHGKLSLDQRLPITAEMAEGVQAGIMKDLAAGVELSLEDHLRQMMITSDNICTQLVFDAIGAAAEATSLHQDDRAAAALQQVNDYCAWIGMRATLHREIFPRSGDLTWHHSIEATTVTTAADQAHLLAQLGRGTQGTEAAELLHLTPELCRFAVELMRGLYTPLLGAETIALRFGEKNGRGLRSLSQVGLATTDDGAPVAAVAVFAESIPTQLPDGTPGRIAAYELFGQIGQTIEAWHLGERQPEPRQLLRLNPHQDLGATDAQLEAVMSHQGVLAASGGVTDSDTTYAEIGRDVVSNREFHPLAGSGKFLAALALAQREAADPGLLEASVTLTAEHRRRAAVGPLHISPGSGQNAGTGQGAGQAADELTLSLHDALGLIIRTSDAATSLAVRDALEARGVDLLAETRGFLERFNPPGQTLIHTQITGFEDWGAARGDLLTGETSPHELRQLLMLVTGYGGLLGEELPDRGEPLVAPSAASRMLGWMSPVFEPAGLAWALPGYGPKKVPQWTVSGLETRGPRTPAADGASDAHDDADAETHPEGWTSVLITRRPGVEPTQGGVLWMAAYVPAGPTEAAPEAPTRTGRDAARIFGELGLTLHRRGLSRAKLRGSVAPMYISDS
;
A
#
# COMPACT_ATOMS: atom_id res chain seq x y z
N MET A 1 -18.62 -9.25 -31.00
CA MET A 1 -17.59 -10.23 -31.42
C MET A 1 -16.35 -9.43 -31.82
N LYS A 2 -15.22 -9.55 -31.10
CA LYS A 2 -14.02 -8.73 -31.37
C LYS A 2 -13.35 -9.19 -32.66
N THR A 3 -12.95 -8.26 -33.54
CA THR A 3 -12.32 -8.59 -34.83
C THR A 3 -10.78 -8.68 -34.69
N PRO A 4 -10.07 -9.45 -35.53
CA PRO A 4 -8.60 -9.53 -35.51
C PRO A 4 -7.90 -8.15 -35.51
N GLY A 5 -8.48 -7.14 -36.17
CA GLY A 5 -7.95 -5.77 -36.18
C GLY A 5 -7.96 -5.06 -34.82
N GLN A 6 -8.85 -5.45 -33.89
CA GLN A 6 -8.87 -4.87 -32.54
C GLN A 6 -7.73 -5.39 -31.66
N ALA A 7 -7.32 -6.65 -31.82
CA ALA A 7 -6.17 -7.19 -31.11
C ALA A 7 -4.84 -6.57 -31.61
N THR A 8 -4.71 -6.40 -32.92
CA THR A 8 -3.56 -5.67 -33.51
C THR A 8 -3.49 -4.23 -33.01
N SER A 9 -4.63 -3.56 -32.84
CA SER A 9 -4.67 -2.20 -32.28
C SER A 9 -4.23 -2.15 -30.81
N LEU A 10 -4.66 -3.11 -29.98
CA LEU A 10 -4.19 -3.19 -28.59
C LEU A 10 -2.67 -3.43 -28.51
N GLU A 11 -2.16 -4.39 -29.28
CA GLU A 11 -0.73 -4.69 -29.31
C GLU A 11 0.11 -3.48 -29.70
N GLN A 12 -0.27 -2.76 -30.76
CA GLN A 12 0.42 -1.57 -31.22
C GLN A 12 0.45 -0.48 -30.14
N ARG A 13 -0.64 -0.29 -29.41
CA ARG A 13 -0.74 0.69 -28.32
C ARG A 13 0.17 0.34 -27.15
N ILE A 14 0.13 -0.91 -26.67
CA ILE A 14 0.99 -1.36 -25.58
C ILE A 14 2.46 -1.28 -26.00
N ARG A 15 2.79 -1.71 -27.22
CA ARG A 15 4.15 -1.62 -27.78
C ARG A 15 4.66 -0.18 -27.82
N ALA A 16 3.82 0.79 -28.19
CA ALA A 16 4.19 2.20 -28.17
C ALA A 16 4.52 2.70 -26.76
N LEU A 17 3.69 2.36 -25.77
CA LEU A 17 3.92 2.72 -24.35
C LEU A 17 5.25 2.14 -23.83
N THR A 18 5.50 0.86 -24.10
CA THR A 18 6.68 0.17 -23.58
C THR A 18 7.97 0.58 -24.28
N THR A 19 7.93 0.87 -25.59
CA THR A 19 9.13 1.28 -26.36
C THR A 19 9.56 2.71 -26.05
N ALA A 20 8.66 3.55 -25.51
CA ALA A 20 8.99 4.90 -25.09
C ALA A 20 9.83 4.96 -23.79
N GLN A 21 9.95 3.84 -23.07
CA GLN A 21 10.64 3.78 -21.79
C GLN A 21 12.17 3.60 -21.97
N PRO A 22 12.99 4.24 -21.13
CA PRO A 22 14.45 4.10 -21.19
C PRO A 22 14.98 2.85 -20.49
N PHE A 23 14.11 1.88 -20.20
CA PHE A 23 14.42 0.62 -19.52
C PHE A 23 13.69 -0.54 -20.21
N ALA A 24 14.15 -1.78 -19.97
CA ALA A 24 13.59 -2.96 -20.62
C ALA A 24 12.19 -3.27 -20.07
N VAL A 25 11.26 -3.64 -20.96
CA VAL A 25 9.90 -4.04 -20.57
C VAL A 25 9.51 -5.32 -21.31
N HIS A 26 9.24 -6.37 -20.54
CA HIS A 26 8.80 -7.69 -20.99
C HIS A 26 7.34 -7.87 -20.59
N TRP A 27 6.47 -8.27 -21.52
CA TRP A 27 5.05 -8.38 -21.21
C TRP A 27 4.31 -9.39 -22.09
N GLU A 28 3.21 -9.90 -21.54
CA GLU A 28 2.21 -10.70 -22.27
C GLU A 28 0.80 -10.35 -21.77
N ILE A 29 -0.15 -10.27 -22.70
CA ILE A 29 -1.58 -10.09 -22.44
C ILE A 29 -2.35 -11.19 -23.18
N ARG A 30 -3.25 -11.87 -22.47
CA ARG A 30 -4.15 -12.90 -23.02
C ARG A 30 -5.59 -12.44 -22.91
N ASP A 31 -6.31 -12.43 -24.04
CA ASP A 31 -7.75 -12.19 -24.07
C ASP A 31 -8.52 -13.41 -23.51
N LEU A 32 -9.38 -13.16 -22.53
CA LEU A 32 -10.27 -14.17 -21.94
C LEU A 32 -11.75 -13.90 -22.27
N SER A 33 -12.06 -12.75 -22.88
CA SER A 33 -13.41 -12.30 -23.21
C SER A 33 -13.98 -12.94 -24.49
N SER A 34 -13.13 -13.52 -25.34
CA SER A 34 -13.54 -14.08 -26.63
C SER A 34 -13.26 -15.58 -26.73
N LYS A 35 -14.10 -16.29 -27.50
CA LYS A 35 -13.90 -17.72 -27.80
C LYS A 35 -12.63 -17.98 -28.61
N ASN A 36 -12.14 -16.97 -29.33
CA ASN A 36 -10.89 -17.02 -30.10
C ASN A 36 -9.83 -16.18 -29.36
N SER A 37 -9.42 -16.64 -28.18
CA SER A 37 -8.47 -15.93 -27.32
C SER A 37 -7.20 -15.56 -28.09
N VAL A 38 -6.91 -14.27 -28.18
CA VAL A 38 -5.66 -13.76 -28.75
C VAL A 38 -4.65 -13.56 -27.63
N THR A 39 -3.40 -13.94 -27.89
CA THR A 39 -2.25 -13.63 -27.02
C THR A 39 -1.33 -12.68 -27.76
N ILE A 40 -0.94 -11.60 -27.08
CA ILE A 40 -0.01 -10.58 -27.59
C ILE A 40 1.09 -10.37 -26.56
N GLY A 41 2.31 -10.03 -27.00
CA GLY A 41 3.42 -9.85 -26.08
C GLY A 41 4.67 -9.30 -26.73
N ASN A 42 5.63 -8.91 -25.89
CA ASN A 42 6.96 -8.50 -26.30
C ASN A 42 7.99 -9.00 -25.29
N GLY A 43 8.98 -9.77 -25.78
CA GLY A 43 9.95 -10.42 -24.90
C GLY A 43 9.31 -11.32 -23.85
N ALA A 44 8.16 -11.92 -24.17
CA ALA A 44 7.32 -12.64 -23.21
C ALA A 44 8.01 -13.86 -22.59
N ASP A 45 8.91 -14.50 -23.35
CA ASP A 45 9.69 -15.68 -22.94
C ASP A 45 11.03 -15.34 -22.26
N VAL A 46 11.35 -14.04 -22.10
CA VAL A 46 12.58 -13.63 -21.40
C VAL A 46 12.44 -13.97 -19.93
N GLN A 47 13.41 -14.72 -19.39
CA GLN A 47 13.49 -15.00 -17.97
C GLN A 47 13.86 -13.73 -17.21
N VAL A 48 13.07 -13.46 -16.18
CA VAL A 48 13.19 -12.30 -15.30
C VAL A 48 13.08 -12.74 -13.85
N ALA A 49 13.63 -11.94 -12.93
CA ALA A 49 13.43 -12.18 -11.51
C ALA A 49 11.94 -11.96 -11.14
N SER A 50 11.33 -12.99 -10.55
CA SER A 50 9.90 -12.96 -10.19
C SER A 50 9.58 -12.07 -8.99
N PHE A 51 10.50 -11.98 -8.03
CA PHE A 51 10.24 -11.38 -6.72
C PHE A 51 8.92 -11.89 -6.13
N SER A 52 8.01 -10.99 -5.75
CA SER A 52 6.74 -11.37 -5.12
C SER A 52 5.63 -11.78 -6.10
N THR A 53 5.81 -11.67 -7.42
CA THR A 53 4.79 -12.21 -8.36
C THR A 53 4.69 -13.73 -8.28
N ARG A 54 5.78 -14.39 -7.89
CA ARG A 54 5.83 -15.85 -7.61
C ARG A 54 4.78 -16.31 -6.61
N LYS A 55 4.34 -15.42 -5.69
CA LYS A 55 3.40 -15.73 -4.62
C LYS A 55 2.03 -16.16 -5.14
N VAL A 56 1.67 -15.81 -6.39
CA VAL A 56 0.46 -16.33 -7.05
C VAL A 56 0.55 -17.85 -7.21
N SER A 57 1.67 -18.39 -7.68
CA SER A 57 1.84 -19.85 -7.80
C SER A 57 1.89 -20.54 -6.43
N VAL A 58 2.55 -19.93 -5.43
CA VAL A 58 2.59 -20.44 -4.05
C VAL A 58 1.19 -20.49 -3.43
N LEU A 59 0.39 -19.44 -3.64
CA LEU A 59 -1.01 -19.40 -3.23
C LEU A 59 -1.79 -20.57 -3.80
N LEU A 60 -1.72 -20.80 -5.12
CA LEU A 60 -2.48 -21.89 -5.73
C LEU A 60 -2.05 -23.27 -5.22
N VAL A 61 -0.74 -23.50 -5.02
CA VAL A 61 -0.24 -24.76 -4.44
C VAL A 61 -0.80 -24.97 -3.03
N CYS A 62 -0.80 -23.93 -2.19
CA CYS A 62 -1.39 -23.99 -0.86
C CYS A 62 -2.88 -24.33 -0.92
N LEU A 63 -3.64 -23.66 -1.79
CA LEU A 63 -5.08 -23.92 -1.96
C LEU A 63 -5.37 -25.32 -2.50
N THR A 64 -4.50 -25.88 -3.36
CA THR A 64 -4.60 -27.27 -3.81
C THR A 64 -4.43 -28.25 -2.64
N LEU A 65 -3.55 -27.94 -1.68
CA LEU A 65 -3.40 -28.75 -0.48
C LEU A 65 -4.58 -28.62 0.49
N VAL A 66 -5.18 -27.44 0.58
CA VAL A 66 -6.44 -27.22 1.30
C VAL A 66 -7.57 -28.04 0.66
N GLN A 67 -7.73 -27.97 -0.67
CA GLN A 67 -8.73 -28.73 -1.41
C GLN A 67 -8.63 -30.23 -1.17
N HIS A 68 -7.41 -30.75 -1.06
CA HIS A 68 -7.14 -32.16 -0.79
C HIS A 68 -7.16 -32.54 0.71
N GLY A 69 -7.52 -31.60 1.59
CA GLY A 69 -7.58 -31.83 3.04
C GLY A 69 -6.22 -32.07 3.69
N LYS A 70 -5.11 -31.72 3.01
CA LYS A 70 -3.75 -31.81 3.55
C LYS A 70 -3.36 -30.60 4.40
N LEU A 71 -4.02 -29.45 4.16
CA LEU A 71 -3.91 -28.24 4.97
C LEU A 71 -5.31 -27.76 5.35
N SER A 72 -5.40 -26.96 6.42
CA SER A 72 -6.62 -26.24 6.79
C SER A 72 -6.36 -24.74 6.77
N LEU A 73 -7.30 -23.95 6.25
CA LEU A 73 -7.23 -22.48 6.29
C LEU A 73 -7.24 -21.95 7.74
N ASP A 74 -7.87 -22.68 8.66
CA ASP A 74 -8.01 -22.29 10.06
C ASP A 74 -6.81 -22.67 10.93
N GLN A 75 -5.86 -23.45 10.40
CA GLN A 75 -4.70 -23.87 11.19
C GLN A 75 -3.88 -22.65 11.62
N ARG A 76 -3.48 -22.60 12.89
CA ARG A 76 -2.73 -21.48 13.46
C ARG A 76 -1.24 -21.69 13.29
N LEU A 77 -0.57 -20.66 12.79
CA LEU A 77 0.87 -20.65 12.57
C LEU A 77 1.47 -19.44 13.31
N PRO A 78 2.30 -19.65 14.34
CA PRO A 78 2.89 -18.58 15.14
C PRO A 78 3.99 -17.82 14.39
N ILE A 79 4.03 -16.51 14.59
CA ILE A 79 5.17 -15.66 14.20
C ILE A 79 6.20 -15.68 15.33
N THR A 80 7.43 -16.08 15.03
CA THR A 80 8.52 -16.16 16.01
C THR A 80 9.46 -14.95 15.89
N ALA A 81 10.23 -14.66 16.95
CA ALA A 81 11.15 -13.53 16.96
C ALA A 81 12.26 -13.67 15.89
N GLU A 82 12.73 -14.89 15.67
CA GLU A 82 13.79 -15.23 14.73
C GLU A 82 13.39 -14.95 13.28
N MET A 83 12.09 -15.07 12.96
CA MET A 83 11.57 -14.83 11.62
C MET A 83 11.67 -13.37 11.18
N ALA A 84 11.82 -12.42 12.10
CA ALA A 84 11.95 -11.00 11.77
C ALA A 84 13.35 -10.63 11.25
N GLU A 85 14.36 -11.48 11.48
CA GLU A 85 15.74 -11.20 11.10
C GLU A 85 15.90 -11.16 9.56
N GLY A 86 16.51 -10.09 9.04
CA GLY A 86 16.78 -9.93 7.61
C GLY A 86 15.55 -9.63 6.73
N VAL A 87 14.35 -9.53 7.29
CA VAL A 87 13.10 -9.27 6.54
C VAL A 87 13.07 -7.86 5.97
N GLN A 88 13.04 -7.78 4.64
CA GLN A 88 13.01 -6.50 3.91
C GLN A 88 11.60 -5.97 3.63
N ALA A 89 10.58 -6.83 3.62
CA ALA A 89 9.22 -6.46 3.24
C ALA A 89 8.17 -7.28 4.00
N GLY A 90 7.04 -6.63 4.30
CA GLY A 90 5.99 -7.16 5.17
C GLY A 90 5.81 -6.29 6.41
N ILE A 91 4.67 -6.48 7.08
CA ILE A 91 4.29 -5.79 8.31
C ILE A 91 4.49 -6.70 9.52
N MET A 92 4.44 -8.02 9.35
CA MET A 92 4.50 -8.99 10.45
C MET A 92 5.81 -8.95 11.22
N LYS A 93 6.91 -8.51 10.59
CA LYS A 93 8.23 -8.38 11.24
C LYS A 93 8.26 -7.39 12.39
N ASP A 94 7.23 -6.55 12.51
CA ASP A 94 7.13 -5.51 13.52
C ASP A 94 6.00 -5.78 14.52
N LEU A 95 5.33 -6.94 14.44
CA LEU A 95 4.43 -7.41 15.48
C LEU A 95 5.24 -8.14 16.55
N ALA A 96 4.72 -8.17 17.78
CA ALA A 96 5.31 -8.98 18.85
C ALA A 96 5.40 -10.47 18.45
N ALA A 97 6.47 -11.12 18.92
CA ALA A 97 6.62 -12.57 18.78
C ALA A 97 5.52 -13.31 19.55
N GLY A 98 5.06 -14.43 18.99
CA GLY A 98 3.98 -15.25 19.56
C GLY A 98 2.59 -14.94 19.01
N VAL A 99 2.43 -13.92 18.16
CA VAL A 99 1.17 -13.68 17.45
C VAL A 99 0.88 -14.87 16.52
N GLU A 100 -0.31 -15.48 16.68
CA GLU A 100 -0.76 -16.61 15.89
C GLU A 100 -1.80 -16.18 14.87
N LEU A 101 -1.46 -16.28 13.59
CA LEU A 101 -2.40 -16.06 12.49
C LEU A 101 -2.90 -17.39 11.95
N SER A 102 -4.13 -17.42 11.41
CA SER A 102 -4.59 -18.57 10.62
C SER A 102 -3.80 -18.67 9.31
N LEU A 103 -3.79 -19.84 8.65
CA LEU A 103 -3.22 -19.97 7.32
C LEU A 103 -3.90 -19.03 6.32
N GLU A 104 -5.21 -18.81 6.43
CA GLU A 104 -5.91 -17.80 5.65
C GLU A 104 -5.34 -16.40 5.87
N ASP A 105 -5.13 -15.97 7.12
CA ASP A 105 -4.55 -14.67 7.44
C ASP A 105 -3.13 -14.54 6.86
N HIS A 106 -2.34 -15.61 6.91
CA HIS A 106 -1.02 -15.65 6.25
C HIS A 106 -1.13 -15.49 4.72
N LEU A 107 -2.10 -16.15 4.08
CA LEU A 107 -2.36 -15.98 2.64
C LEU A 107 -2.80 -14.54 2.31
N ARG A 108 -3.67 -13.95 3.14
CA ARG A 108 -4.09 -12.54 3.02
C ARG A 108 -2.89 -11.62 3.09
N GLN A 109 -2.07 -11.69 4.13
CA GLN A 109 -0.86 -10.85 4.26
C GLN A 109 0.16 -11.11 3.13
N MET A 110 0.37 -12.37 2.75
CA MET A 110 1.24 -12.73 1.62
C MET A 110 0.82 -12.07 0.31
N MET A 111 -0.49 -11.97 0.05
CA MET A 111 -1.01 -11.38 -1.18
C MET A 111 -1.14 -9.86 -1.08
N ILE A 112 -1.82 -9.38 -0.04
CA ILE A 112 -2.21 -7.99 0.20
C ILE A 112 -0.98 -7.10 0.46
N THR A 113 -0.20 -7.43 1.49
CA THR A 113 0.94 -6.62 1.94
C THR A 113 2.28 -7.14 1.43
N SER A 114 2.24 -8.27 0.71
CA SER A 114 3.43 -8.95 0.21
C SER A 114 4.37 -9.42 1.31
N ASP A 115 3.82 -9.81 2.46
CA ASP A 115 4.60 -10.14 3.65
C ASP A 115 5.50 -11.37 3.44
N ASN A 116 6.79 -11.23 3.76
CA ASN A 116 7.77 -12.31 3.58
C ASN A 116 7.78 -13.33 4.72
N ILE A 117 7.41 -12.94 5.95
CA ILE A 117 7.26 -13.89 7.06
C ILE A 117 6.07 -14.79 6.77
N CYS A 118 4.92 -14.23 6.38
CA CYS A 118 3.76 -15.02 5.97
C CYS A 118 4.07 -15.92 4.78
N THR A 119 4.87 -15.43 3.81
CA THR A 119 5.30 -16.25 2.67
C THR A 119 6.12 -17.46 3.13
N GLN A 120 7.05 -17.26 4.06
CA GLN A 120 7.86 -18.33 4.62
C GLN A 120 6.99 -19.35 5.36
N LEU A 121 6.07 -18.89 6.22
CA LEU A 121 5.15 -19.77 6.95
C LEU A 121 4.23 -20.57 6.03
N VAL A 122 3.81 -20.00 4.90
CA VAL A 122 3.07 -20.73 3.86
C VAL A 122 3.94 -21.80 3.20
N PHE A 123 5.21 -21.50 2.88
CA PHE A 123 6.15 -22.53 2.40
C PHE A 123 6.40 -23.63 3.44
N ASP A 124 6.55 -23.27 4.71
CA ASP A 124 6.75 -24.22 5.80
C ASP A 124 5.52 -25.15 5.94
N ALA A 125 4.31 -24.59 5.82
CA ALA A 125 3.07 -25.38 5.80
C ALA A 125 3.00 -26.33 4.58
N ILE A 126 3.36 -25.86 3.38
CA ILE A 126 3.45 -26.70 2.17
C ILE A 126 4.44 -27.85 2.40
N GLY A 127 5.64 -27.54 2.90
CA GLY A 127 6.69 -28.53 3.17
C GLY A 127 6.28 -29.54 4.24
N ALA A 128 5.55 -29.11 5.26
CA ALA A 128 5.02 -29.99 6.30
C ALA A 128 3.90 -30.93 5.79
N ALA A 129 3.16 -30.52 4.76
CA ALA A 129 2.13 -31.34 4.11
C ALA A 129 2.70 -32.37 3.12
N ALA A 130 4.00 -32.28 2.78
CA ALA A 130 4.67 -33.32 2.00
C ALA A 130 4.77 -34.61 2.82
N GLU A 131 4.56 -35.77 2.18
CA GLU A 131 4.35 -37.09 2.83
C GLU A 131 5.54 -37.63 3.65
N ALA A 132 6.62 -36.88 3.78
CA ALA A 132 7.78 -37.21 4.59
C ALA A 132 7.70 -36.47 5.96
N THR A 133 6.88 -37.00 6.87
CA THR A 133 6.59 -36.45 8.21
C THR A 133 7.75 -36.49 9.22
N SER A 134 8.98 -36.79 8.78
CA SER A 134 10.18 -36.86 9.64
C SER A 134 11.35 -36.02 9.12
N LEU A 135 11.12 -35.09 8.20
CA LEU A 135 12.16 -34.29 7.58
C LEU A 135 12.72 -33.19 8.52
N HIS A 136 14.04 -33.02 8.47
CA HIS A 136 14.74 -31.87 9.06
C HIS A 136 14.24 -30.57 8.40
N GLN A 137 14.45 -29.42 9.03
CA GLN A 137 13.93 -28.13 8.53
C GLN A 137 14.37 -27.82 7.09
N ASP A 138 15.64 -28.06 6.76
CA ASP A 138 16.19 -27.87 5.41
C ASP A 138 15.51 -28.79 4.37
N ASP A 139 15.20 -30.02 4.76
CA ASP A 139 14.53 -30.99 3.89
C ASP A 139 13.06 -30.58 3.63
N ARG A 140 12.39 -29.95 4.61
CA ARG A 140 11.03 -29.40 4.41
C ARG A 140 11.02 -28.22 3.46
N ALA A 141 12.00 -27.32 3.58
CA ALA A 141 12.15 -26.20 2.66
C ALA A 141 12.39 -26.69 1.22
N ALA A 142 13.25 -27.70 1.05
CA ALA A 142 13.48 -28.33 -0.25
C ALA A 142 12.22 -29.03 -0.79
N ALA A 143 11.48 -29.75 0.05
CA ALA A 143 10.21 -30.39 -0.32
C ALA A 143 9.16 -29.35 -0.76
N ALA A 144 9.03 -28.24 -0.03
CA ALA A 144 8.11 -27.17 -0.40
C ALA A 144 8.47 -26.55 -1.75
N LEU A 145 9.75 -26.25 -1.99
CA LEU A 145 10.23 -25.74 -3.27
C LEU A 145 9.98 -26.71 -4.41
N GLN A 146 10.26 -28.00 -4.20
CA GLN A 146 10.03 -29.03 -5.20
C GLN A 146 8.54 -29.13 -5.55
N GLN A 147 7.66 -29.14 -4.54
CA GLN A 147 6.23 -29.21 -4.74
C GLN A 147 5.67 -28.01 -5.53
N VAL A 148 6.16 -26.80 -5.23
CA VAL A 148 5.77 -25.60 -5.98
C VAL A 148 6.29 -25.65 -7.41
N ASN A 149 7.54 -26.09 -7.62
CA ASN A 149 8.13 -26.22 -8.96
C ASN A 149 7.43 -27.30 -9.80
N ASP A 150 7.08 -28.44 -9.21
CA ASP A 150 6.33 -29.51 -9.86
C ASP A 150 4.94 -29.03 -10.28
N TYR A 151 4.26 -28.29 -9.40
CA TYR A 151 2.99 -27.66 -9.74
C TYR A 151 3.15 -26.68 -10.90
N CYS A 152 4.11 -25.76 -10.85
CA CYS A 152 4.41 -24.82 -11.95
C CYS A 152 4.66 -25.55 -13.27
N ALA A 153 5.49 -26.60 -13.28
CA ALA A 153 5.76 -27.40 -14.47
C ALA A 153 4.49 -28.08 -15.00
N TRP A 154 3.67 -28.64 -14.10
CA TRP A 154 2.42 -29.32 -14.43
C TRP A 154 1.39 -28.39 -15.07
N ILE A 155 1.17 -27.20 -14.51
CA ILE A 155 0.27 -26.19 -15.11
C ILE A 155 0.88 -25.48 -16.33
N GLY A 156 2.07 -25.85 -16.77
CA GLY A 156 2.68 -25.34 -18.00
C GLY A 156 3.52 -24.06 -17.85
N MET A 157 3.87 -23.65 -16.63
CA MET A 157 4.83 -22.56 -16.37
C MET A 157 6.28 -23.07 -16.50
N ARG A 158 6.70 -23.34 -17.73
CA ARG A 158 7.93 -24.11 -18.02
C ARG A 158 9.24 -23.36 -17.75
N ALA A 159 9.19 -22.04 -17.63
CA ALA A 159 10.33 -21.18 -17.41
C ALA A 159 10.31 -20.51 -16.03
N THR A 160 9.46 -20.99 -15.13
CA THR A 160 9.33 -20.56 -13.75
C THR A 160 10.04 -21.54 -12.83
N LEU A 161 10.95 -21.03 -11.99
CA LEU A 161 11.75 -21.85 -11.09
C LEU A 161 11.95 -21.14 -9.75
N HIS A 162 11.32 -21.68 -8.70
CA HIS A 162 11.51 -21.28 -7.32
C HIS A 162 12.80 -21.86 -6.76
N ARG A 163 13.66 -20.96 -6.25
CA ARG A 163 15.00 -21.31 -5.74
C ARG A 163 15.16 -21.10 -4.23
N GLU A 164 14.24 -20.39 -3.59
CA GLU A 164 14.34 -19.98 -2.18
C GLU A 164 12.94 -19.87 -1.56
N ILE A 165 12.75 -20.27 -0.30
CA ILE A 165 11.46 -20.06 0.39
C ILE A 165 11.31 -18.64 0.94
N PHE A 166 12.43 -18.05 1.34
CA PHE A 166 12.53 -16.69 1.84
C PHE A 166 13.42 -15.87 0.91
N PRO A 167 12.90 -14.79 0.30
CA PRO A 167 13.67 -14.01 -0.65
C PRO A 167 14.78 -13.23 0.07
N ARG A 168 16.04 -13.63 -0.15
CA ARG A 168 17.22 -12.94 0.41
C ARG A 168 17.56 -11.67 -0.36
N SER A 169 16.55 -10.88 -0.71
CA SER A 169 16.68 -9.66 -1.51
C SER A 169 17.57 -8.61 -0.86
N GLY A 170 17.74 -8.65 0.47
CA GLY A 170 18.64 -7.77 1.22
C GLY A 170 20.12 -8.10 1.00
N ASP A 171 20.44 -9.35 0.64
CA ASP A 171 21.81 -9.82 0.40
C ASP A 171 22.24 -9.57 -1.05
N LEU A 172 21.29 -9.23 -1.94
CA LEU A 172 21.58 -8.94 -3.32
C LEU A 172 22.35 -7.62 -3.44
N THR A 173 23.44 -7.65 -4.19
CA THR A 173 24.10 -6.42 -4.63
C THR A 173 23.28 -5.77 -5.76
N TRP A 174 23.53 -4.48 -6.01
CA TRP A 174 22.87 -3.74 -7.10
C TRP A 174 23.02 -4.44 -8.46
N HIS A 175 24.18 -5.06 -8.68
CA HIS A 175 24.47 -5.91 -9.83
C HIS A 175 24.55 -7.38 -9.40
N HIS A 176 23.42 -8.08 -9.43
CA HIS A 176 23.34 -9.52 -9.16
C HIS A 176 22.97 -10.31 -10.43
N SER A 177 23.37 -11.59 -10.45
CA SER A 177 22.95 -12.55 -11.46
C SER A 177 21.49 -12.95 -11.26
N ILE A 178 20.77 -13.19 -12.35
CA ILE A 178 19.40 -13.72 -12.33
C ILE A 178 19.34 -15.13 -11.72
N GLU A 179 20.44 -15.89 -11.78
CA GLU A 179 20.56 -17.23 -11.19
C GLU A 179 20.44 -17.22 -9.66
N ALA A 180 20.75 -16.08 -9.03
CA ALA A 180 20.65 -15.92 -7.59
C ALA A 180 19.22 -15.68 -7.07
N THR A 181 18.21 -15.69 -7.96
CA THR A 181 16.83 -15.32 -7.62
C THR A 181 15.81 -16.34 -8.13
N THR A 182 14.61 -16.36 -7.57
CA THR A 182 13.49 -17.10 -8.20
C THR A 182 13.08 -16.43 -9.51
N VAL A 183 12.98 -17.20 -10.60
CA VAL A 183 12.74 -16.68 -11.95
C VAL A 183 11.38 -17.08 -12.50
N THR A 184 10.90 -16.31 -13.47
CA THR A 184 9.67 -16.53 -14.23
C THR A 184 9.80 -15.86 -15.59
N THR A 185 8.79 -16.01 -16.45
CA THR A 185 8.61 -15.19 -17.66
C THR A 185 7.27 -14.46 -17.61
N ALA A 186 7.07 -13.46 -18.50
CA ALA A 186 5.75 -12.84 -18.65
C ALA A 186 4.73 -13.85 -19.21
N ALA A 187 5.17 -14.72 -20.12
CA ALA A 187 4.34 -15.77 -20.69
C ALA A 187 3.79 -16.74 -19.62
N ASP A 188 4.65 -17.20 -18.70
CA ASP A 188 4.27 -18.12 -17.64
C ASP A 188 3.25 -17.49 -16.67
N GLN A 189 3.47 -16.23 -16.26
CA GLN A 189 2.55 -15.57 -15.34
C GLN A 189 1.20 -15.24 -16.00
N ALA A 190 1.21 -14.75 -17.24
CA ALA A 190 -0.02 -14.52 -17.98
C ALA A 190 -0.76 -15.84 -18.26
N HIS A 191 -0.03 -16.94 -18.48
CA HIS A 191 -0.63 -18.27 -18.58
C HIS A 191 -1.32 -18.69 -17.28
N LEU A 192 -0.62 -18.62 -16.14
CA LEU A 192 -1.18 -18.95 -14.83
C LEU A 192 -2.47 -18.17 -14.54
N LEU A 193 -2.45 -16.86 -14.76
CA LEU A 193 -3.59 -15.98 -14.55
C LEU A 193 -4.75 -16.28 -15.51
N ALA A 194 -4.45 -16.65 -16.76
CA ALA A 194 -5.48 -17.06 -17.71
C ALA A 194 -6.18 -18.35 -17.28
N GLN A 195 -5.43 -19.33 -16.77
CA GLN A 195 -6.00 -20.57 -16.22
C GLN A 195 -6.83 -20.27 -14.97
N LEU A 196 -6.32 -19.44 -14.06
CA LEU A 196 -7.06 -19.02 -12.87
C LEU A 196 -8.38 -18.33 -13.24
N GLY A 197 -8.34 -17.39 -14.17
CA GLY A 197 -9.53 -16.69 -14.66
C GLY A 197 -10.59 -17.65 -15.23
N ARG A 198 -10.18 -18.62 -16.05
CA ARG A 198 -11.10 -19.66 -16.56
C ARG A 198 -11.65 -20.54 -15.44
N GLY A 199 -10.81 -20.91 -14.47
CA GLY A 199 -11.21 -21.67 -13.29
C GLY A 199 -12.30 -20.99 -12.47
N THR A 200 -12.34 -19.66 -12.41
CA THR A 200 -13.42 -18.93 -11.72
C THR A 200 -14.82 -19.16 -12.32
N GLN A 201 -14.89 -19.56 -13.59
CA GLN A 201 -16.13 -19.66 -14.38
C GLN A 201 -16.56 -21.11 -14.67
N GLY A 202 -15.67 -22.10 -14.50
CA GLY A 202 -15.97 -23.46 -14.94
C GLY A 202 -15.19 -24.53 -14.19
N THR A 203 -15.90 -25.60 -13.81
CA THR A 203 -15.36 -26.72 -13.05
C THR A 203 -14.21 -27.42 -13.77
N GLU A 204 -14.36 -27.75 -15.06
CA GLU A 204 -13.30 -28.42 -15.85
C GLU A 204 -12.00 -27.58 -15.87
N ALA A 205 -12.11 -26.26 -16.00
CA ALA A 205 -10.95 -25.37 -15.98
C ALA A 205 -10.32 -25.26 -14.59
N ALA A 206 -11.12 -25.32 -13.52
CA ALA A 206 -10.62 -25.31 -12.14
C ALA A 206 -9.94 -26.64 -11.77
N GLU A 207 -10.45 -27.77 -12.27
CA GLU A 207 -9.85 -29.10 -12.10
C GLU A 207 -8.44 -29.18 -12.74
N LEU A 208 -8.21 -28.46 -13.83
CA LEU A 208 -6.87 -28.27 -14.42
C LEU A 208 -5.89 -27.46 -13.54
N LEU A 209 -6.36 -26.92 -12.41
CA LEU A 209 -5.53 -26.31 -11.36
C LEU A 209 -5.55 -27.14 -10.07
N HIS A 210 -6.26 -28.28 -10.05
CA HIS A 210 -6.62 -29.02 -8.83
C HIS A 210 -7.38 -28.17 -7.78
N LEU A 211 -8.21 -27.25 -8.26
CA LEU A 211 -9.02 -26.35 -7.45
C LEU A 211 -10.50 -26.49 -7.81
N THR A 212 -11.35 -25.91 -6.96
CA THR A 212 -12.74 -25.64 -7.31
C THR A 212 -12.88 -24.22 -7.87
N PRO A 213 -13.98 -23.90 -8.57
CA PRO A 213 -14.28 -22.53 -8.96
C PRO A 213 -14.32 -21.57 -7.76
N GLU A 214 -14.78 -22.03 -6.60
CA GLU A 214 -14.83 -21.27 -5.35
C GLU A 214 -13.41 -20.89 -4.88
N LEU A 215 -12.48 -21.85 -4.86
CA LEU A 215 -11.09 -21.59 -4.50
C LEU A 215 -10.37 -20.70 -5.53
N CYS A 216 -10.71 -20.84 -6.82
CA CYS A 216 -10.22 -19.91 -7.84
C CYS A 216 -10.70 -18.48 -7.57
N ARG A 217 -11.98 -18.28 -7.22
CA ARG A 217 -12.53 -16.96 -6.88
C ARG A 217 -11.90 -16.41 -5.59
N PHE A 218 -11.70 -17.25 -4.59
CA PHE A 218 -11.00 -16.89 -3.36
C PHE A 218 -9.57 -16.40 -3.64
N ALA A 219 -8.81 -17.10 -4.49
CA ALA A 219 -7.48 -16.65 -4.89
C ALA A 219 -7.50 -15.27 -5.58
N VAL A 220 -8.48 -15.02 -6.46
CA VAL A 220 -8.67 -13.73 -7.12
C VAL A 220 -9.06 -12.64 -6.12
N GLU A 221 -9.88 -12.96 -5.11
CA GLU A 221 -10.24 -12.04 -4.03
C GLU A 221 -9.01 -11.59 -3.23
N LEU A 222 -8.16 -12.54 -2.82
CA LEU A 222 -6.89 -12.23 -2.13
C LEU A 222 -5.99 -11.31 -2.97
N MET A 223 -5.95 -11.54 -4.28
CA MET A 223 -5.20 -10.70 -5.21
C MET A 223 -5.80 -9.30 -5.40
N ARG A 224 -7.13 -9.15 -5.33
CA ARG A 224 -7.80 -7.83 -5.42
C ARG A 224 -7.49 -6.95 -4.22
N GLY A 225 -7.18 -7.55 -3.08
CA GLY A 225 -6.77 -6.82 -1.88
C GLY A 225 -5.38 -6.20 -1.96
N LEU A 226 -4.59 -6.40 -3.03
CA LEU A 226 -3.20 -5.93 -3.12
C LEU A 226 -3.03 -4.45 -2.73
N TYR A 227 -2.02 -4.16 -1.90
CA TYR A 227 -1.76 -2.82 -1.40
C TYR A 227 -1.07 -1.88 -2.39
N THR A 228 -0.55 -2.36 -3.52
CA THR A 228 -0.23 -1.48 -4.66
C THR A 228 -0.79 -2.10 -5.91
N PRO A 229 -2.10 -1.97 -6.11
CA PRO A 229 -2.62 -2.17 -7.43
C PRO A 229 -1.98 -1.11 -8.33
N LEU A 230 -1.57 -1.52 -9.53
CA LEU A 230 -0.99 -0.63 -10.52
C LEU A 230 -1.70 -0.80 -11.86
N LEU A 231 -2.06 -2.03 -12.24
CA LEU A 231 -2.85 -2.27 -13.45
C LEU A 231 -4.28 -1.75 -13.27
N GLY A 232 -4.91 -2.05 -12.13
CA GLY A 232 -6.26 -1.56 -11.83
C GLY A 232 -6.29 -0.13 -11.28
N ALA A 233 -5.13 0.48 -11.02
CA ALA A 233 -5.04 1.78 -10.35
C ALA A 233 -5.72 2.90 -11.14
N GLU A 234 -5.85 2.75 -12.45
CA GLU A 234 -6.31 3.78 -13.38
C GLU A 234 -7.58 3.38 -14.15
N THR A 235 -8.18 2.23 -13.84
CA THR A 235 -9.35 1.67 -14.56
C THR A 235 -10.67 1.99 -13.86
N ILE A 236 -11.73 2.23 -14.63
CA ILE A 236 -13.09 2.53 -14.14
C ILE A 236 -14.08 1.39 -14.36
N ALA A 237 -14.14 0.74 -15.50
CA ALA A 237 -15.06 -0.36 -15.77
C ALA A 237 -14.49 -1.71 -15.34
N LEU A 238 -13.17 -1.87 -15.33
CA LEU A 238 -12.49 -3.10 -14.96
C LEU A 238 -11.95 -3.06 -13.53
N ARG A 239 -11.91 -4.25 -12.92
CA ARG A 239 -11.19 -4.56 -11.69
C ARG A 239 -10.01 -5.45 -11.99
N PHE A 240 -8.97 -5.39 -11.17
CA PHE A 240 -7.81 -6.26 -11.27
C PHE A 240 -7.60 -7.01 -9.96
N GLY A 241 -7.53 -8.34 -10.04
CA GLY A 241 -6.84 -9.15 -9.03
C GLY A 241 -5.38 -9.21 -9.43
N GLU A 242 -4.49 -8.56 -8.67
CA GLU A 242 -3.10 -8.38 -9.10
C GLU A 242 -2.07 -8.72 -8.02
N LYS A 243 -0.83 -8.96 -8.46
CA LYS A 243 0.34 -9.14 -7.59
C LYS A 243 1.53 -8.39 -8.17
N ASN A 244 2.21 -7.67 -7.30
CA ASN A 244 3.43 -6.94 -7.64
C ASN A 244 4.70 -7.74 -7.30
N GLY A 245 5.79 -7.42 -8.00
CA GLY A 245 7.14 -7.82 -7.66
C GLY A 245 8.05 -6.59 -7.57
N ARG A 246 8.89 -6.55 -6.54
CA ARG A 246 9.80 -5.42 -6.29
C ARG A 246 11.21 -5.92 -6.07
N GLY A 247 12.08 -5.59 -7.02
CA GLY A 247 13.51 -5.84 -6.95
C GLY A 247 14.33 -4.57 -6.75
N LEU A 248 15.65 -4.76 -6.59
CA LEU A 248 16.62 -3.66 -6.49
C LEU A 248 16.69 -2.78 -7.74
N ARG A 249 16.35 -3.30 -8.93
CA ARG A 249 16.37 -2.55 -10.20
C ARG A 249 15.23 -2.92 -11.15
N SER A 250 14.23 -3.62 -10.62
CA SER A 250 13.14 -4.15 -11.42
C SER A 250 11.82 -4.01 -10.67
N LEU A 251 10.75 -3.83 -11.43
CA LEU A 251 9.38 -3.85 -10.94
C LEU A 251 8.57 -4.75 -11.85
N SER A 252 7.59 -5.43 -11.28
CA SER A 252 6.66 -6.22 -12.07
C SER A 252 5.25 -6.11 -11.51
N GLN A 253 4.29 -6.28 -12.40
CA GLN A 253 2.89 -6.33 -12.08
C GLN A 253 2.24 -7.43 -12.93
N VAL A 254 1.55 -8.35 -12.27
CA VAL A 254 0.76 -9.38 -12.94
C VAL A 254 -0.67 -9.27 -12.44
N GLY A 255 -1.67 -9.47 -13.29
CA GLY A 255 -3.06 -9.33 -12.87
C GLY A 255 -4.08 -9.95 -13.81
N LEU A 256 -5.20 -10.33 -13.23
CA LEU A 256 -6.41 -10.77 -13.92
C LEU A 256 -7.41 -9.62 -13.92
N ALA A 257 -7.68 -9.08 -15.11
CA ALA A 257 -8.74 -8.10 -15.33
C ALA A 257 -10.10 -8.80 -15.31
N THR A 258 -11.05 -8.27 -14.55
CA THR A 258 -12.44 -8.74 -14.50
C THR A 258 -13.41 -7.58 -14.66
N THR A 259 -14.61 -7.86 -15.15
CA THR A 259 -15.77 -6.98 -15.01
C THR A 259 -16.23 -6.91 -13.55
N ASP A 260 -17.17 -6.01 -13.25
CA ASP A 260 -17.73 -5.84 -11.89
C ASP A 260 -18.48 -7.09 -11.39
N ASP A 261 -19.12 -7.85 -12.28
CA ASP A 261 -19.74 -9.16 -11.99
C ASP A 261 -18.71 -10.31 -11.87
N GLY A 262 -17.42 -10.02 -12.00
CA GLY A 262 -16.34 -10.97 -11.83
C GLY A 262 -16.00 -11.81 -13.06
N ALA A 263 -16.60 -11.57 -14.22
CA ALA A 263 -16.24 -12.28 -15.44
C ALA A 263 -14.81 -11.92 -15.91
N PRO A 264 -13.95 -12.90 -16.26
CA PRO A 264 -12.58 -12.65 -16.67
C PRO A 264 -12.50 -12.00 -18.06
N VAL A 265 -11.70 -10.94 -18.17
CA VAL A 265 -11.52 -10.16 -19.41
C VAL A 265 -10.16 -10.39 -20.03
N ALA A 266 -9.10 -10.27 -19.24
CA ALA A 266 -7.73 -10.43 -19.72
C ALA A 266 -6.79 -10.87 -18.58
N ALA A 267 -5.82 -11.70 -18.91
CA ALA A 267 -4.66 -11.95 -18.05
C ALA A 267 -3.47 -11.13 -18.53
N VAL A 268 -2.77 -10.48 -17.61
CA VAL A 268 -1.72 -9.51 -17.89
C VAL A 268 -0.49 -9.83 -17.06
N ALA A 269 0.68 -9.82 -17.68
CA ALA A 269 1.95 -9.84 -16.98
C ALA A 269 2.89 -8.82 -17.60
N VAL A 270 3.44 -7.92 -16.79
CA VAL A 270 4.42 -6.91 -17.21
C VAL A 270 5.58 -6.85 -16.22
N PHE A 271 6.80 -6.86 -16.76
CA PHE A 271 8.06 -6.82 -16.03
C PHE A 271 8.93 -5.70 -16.61
N ALA A 272 9.24 -4.71 -15.79
CA ALA A 272 10.18 -3.65 -16.09
C ALA A 272 11.53 -3.95 -15.41
N GLU A 273 12.60 -3.99 -16.18
CA GLU A 273 13.95 -4.36 -15.70
C GLU A 273 14.98 -3.29 -16.00
N SER A 274 16.05 -3.28 -15.19
CA SER A 274 17.12 -2.28 -15.29
C SER A 274 16.60 -0.84 -15.19
N ILE A 275 15.59 -0.63 -14.35
CA ILE A 275 15.00 0.68 -14.10
C ILE A 275 16.08 1.57 -13.48
N PRO A 276 16.47 2.68 -14.13
CA PRO A 276 17.45 3.59 -13.58
C PRO A 276 16.89 4.29 -12.33
N THR A 277 17.76 4.69 -11.40
CA THR A 277 17.32 5.44 -10.20
C THR A 277 16.57 6.73 -10.56
N GLN A 278 16.93 7.34 -11.69
CA GLN A 278 16.38 8.60 -12.17
C GLN A 278 16.49 8.65 -13.69
N LEU A 279 15.46 9.17 -14.36
CA LEU A 279 15.42 9.44 -15.79
C LEU A 279 16.18 10.75 -16.13
N PRO A 280 16.51 11.01 -17.41
CA PRO A 280 17.21 12.23 -17.82
C PRO A 280 16.51 13.54 -17.42
N ASP A 281 15.18 13.53 -17.31
CA ASP A 281 14.36 14.67 -16.88
C ASP A 281 14.27 14.85 -15.35
N GLY A 282 14.97 14.00 -14.59
CA GLY A 282 14.95 14.03 -13.14
C GLY A 282 13.80 13.25 -12.48
N THR A 283 12.94 12.60 -13.25
CA THR A 283 11.86 11.74 -12.74
C THR A 283 12.44 10.45 -12.13
N PRO A 284 12.03 10.01 -10.93
CA PRO A 284 12.50 8.73 -10.39
C PRO A 284 12.03 7.56 -11.29
N GLY A 285 12.93 6.65 -11.65
CA GLY A 285 12.61 5.62 -12.65
C GLY A 285 11.47 4.68 -12.25
N ARG A 286 11.27 4.41 -10.96
CA ARG A 286 10.10 3.63 -10.49
C ARG A 286 8.77 4.31 -10.77
N ILE A 287 8.71 5.62 -10.73
CA ILE A 287 7.47 6.36 -10.99
C ILE A 287 7.09 6.21 -12.45
N ALA A 288 8.06 6.33 -13.36
CA ALA A 288 7.84 6.03 -14.77
C ALA A 288 7.34 4.58 -14.99
N ALA A 289 7.86 3.60 -14.24
CA ALA A 289 7.36 2.23 -14.32
C ALA A 289 5.95 2.04 -13.71
N TYR A 290 5.61 2.71 -12.60
CA TYR A 290 4.26 2.69 -12.03
C TYR A 290 3.25 3.31 -12.98
N GLU A 291 3.56 4.48 -13.55
CA GLU A 291 2.73 5.15 -14.56
C GLU A 291 2.52 4.26 -15.78
N LEU A 292 3.58 3.62 -16.27
CA LEU A 292 3.49 2.66 -17.37
C LEU A 292 2.48 1.54 -17.06
N PHE A 293 2.54 0.96 -15.86
CA PHE A 293 1.64 -0.14 -15.49
C PHE A 293 0.17 0.34 -15.42
N GLY A 294 -0.09 1.54 -14.89
CA GLY A 294 -1.41 2.16 -14.93
C GLY A 294 -1.93 2.41 -16.35
N GLN A 295 -1.08 2.94 -17.23
CA GLN A 295 -1.40 3.19 -18.63
C GLN A 295 -1.69 1.90 -19.42
N ILE A 296 -1.01 0.80 -19.08
CA ILE A 296 -1.30 -0.54 -19.62
C ILE A 296 -2.72 -0.96 -19.21
N GLY A 297 -3.07 -0.82 -17.93
CA GLY A 297 -4.42 -1.09 -17.41
C GLY A 297 -5.52 -0.30 -18.14
N GLN A 298 -5.37 1.02 -18.22
CA GLN A 298 -6.30 1.89 -18.98
C GLN A 298 -6.42 1.48 -20.45
N THR A 299 -5.31 1.08 -21.06
CA THR A 299 -5.29 0.67 -22.47
C THR A 299 -6.08 -0.62 -22.68
N ILE A 300 -6.00 -1.57 -21.75
CA ILE A 300 -6.80 -2.80 -21.75
C ILE A 300 -8.28 -2.50 -21.54
N GLU A 301 -8.61 -1.61 -20.60
CA GLU A 301 -9.99 -1.17 -20.38
C GLU A 301 -10.61 -0.52 -21.62
N ALA A 302 -9.92 0.45 -22.23
CA ALA A 302 -10.39 1.10 -23.45
C ALA A 302 -10.60 0.09 -24.59
N TRP A 303 -9.71 -0.91 -24.71
CA TRP A 303 -9.89 -2.01 -25.66
C TRP A 303 -11.11 -2.88 -25.33
N HIS A 304 -11.38 -3.14 -24.05
CA HIS A 304 -12.54 -3.91 -23.63
C HIS A 304 -13.85 -3.17 -23.95
N LEU A 305 -13.92 -1.87 -23.66
CA LEU A 305 -15.08 -1.01 -23.91
C LEU A 305 -15.30 -0.69 -25.41
N GLY A 306 -14.31 -0.98 -26.26
CA GLY A 306 -14.38 -0.68 -27.70
C GLY A 306 -14.26 0.82 -28.02
N GLU A 307 -13.76 1.60 -27.07
CA GLU A 307 -13.63 3.05 -27.20
C GLU A 307 -12.44 3.43 -28.10
N ARG A 308 -12.61 4.49 -28.90
CA ARG A 308 -11.46 5.24 -29.43
C ARG A 308 -10.92 6.08 -28.29
N GLN A 309 -9.59 6.11 -28.17
CA GLN A 309 -8.78 6.88 -27.21
C GLN A 309 -9.57 7.80 -26.26
N PRO A 310 -9.40 7.67 -24.94
CA PRO A 310 -9.24 8.91 -24.17
C PRO A 310 -8.04 9.63 -24.80
N GLU A 311 -8.20 10.91 -25.16
CA GLU A 311 -7.07 11.79 -25.43
C GLU A 311 -6.00 11.50 -24.37
N PRO A 312 -4.70 11.38 -24.73
CA PRO A 312 -3.67 11.28 -23.71
C PRO A 312 -3.91 12.49 -22.81
N ARG A 313 -4.40 12.26 -21.59
CA ARG A 313 -4.42 13.31 -20.58
C ARG A 313 -2.96 13.69 -20.49
N GLN A 314 -2.62 14.85 -21.05
CA GLN A 314 -1.29 15.38 -20.91
C GLN A 314 -1.06 15.38 -19.42
N LEU A 315 -0.15 14.51 -18.98
CA LEU A 315 0.62 14.81 -17.80
C LEU A 315 1.01 16.27 -17.99
N LEU A 316 0.73 17.10 -16.99
CA LEU A 316 1.47 18.33 -16.83
C LEU A 316 2.93 17.91 -16.65
N ARG A 317 3.59 17.62 -17.77
CA ARG A 317 5.03 17.58 -17.87
C ARG A 317 5.42 19.02 -17.61
N LEU A 318 5.70 19.33 -16.34
CA LEU A 318 6.48 20.51 -16.02
C LEU A 318 7.71 20.43 -16.92
N ASN A 319 7.78 21.32 -17.91
CA ASN A 319 8.78 21.29 -18.96
C ASN A 319 10.17 21.36 -18.31
N PRO A 320 10.97 20.27 -18.35
CA PRO A 320 12.18 20.17 -17.53
C PRO A 320 13.37 20.93 -18.15
N HIS A 321 13.21 21.49 -19.34
CA HIS A 321 14.27 22.19 -20.08
C HIS A 321 14.37 23.69 -19.82
N GLN A 322 13.54 24.26 -18.95
CA GLN A 322 13.89 25.56 -18.41
C GLN A 322 14.78 25.31 -17.20
N ASP A 323 16.04 25.72 -17.34
CA ASP A 323 17.07 25.79 -16.30
C ASP A 323 16.65 26.83 -15.23
N LEU A 324 15.52 26.58 -14.59
CA LEU A 324 14.92 27.39 -13.57
C LEU A 324 15.36 26.78 -12.25
N GLY A 325 16.25 27.47 -11.55
CA GLY A 325 16.44 27.22 -10.13
C GLY A 325 15.06 27.08 -9.48
N ALA A 326 14.83 25.99 -8.74
CA ALA A 326 13.54 25.72 -8.11
C ALA A 326 13.23 26.83 -7.09
N THR A 327 12.56 27.89 -7.55
CA THR A 327 12.10 29.02 -6.75
C THR A 327 10.78 28.67 -6.08
N ASP A 328 10.41 29.45 -5.05
CA ASP A 328 9.12 29.32 -4.35
C ASP A 328 7.91 29.38 -5.32
N ALA A 329 8.07 29.94 -6.52
CA ALA A 329 7.09 29.97 -7.61
C ALA A 329 6.67 28.59 -8.15
N GLN A 330 7.52 27.56 -8.10
CA GLN A 330 7.14 26.19 -8.52
C GLN A 330 6.29 25.48 -7.47
N LEU A 331 6.56 25.74 -6.17
CA LEU A 331 5.65 25.32 -5.11
C LEU A 331 4.35 26.10 -5.20
N GLU A 332 4.38 27.42 -5.40
CA GLU A 332 3.17 28.20 -5.63
C GLU A 332 2.39 27.68 -6.85
N ALA A 333 3.04 27.31 -7.97
CA ALA A 333 2.36 26.76 -9.14
C ALA A 333 1.69 25.40 -8.88
N VAL A 334 2.37 24.47 -8.19
CA VAL A 334 1.80 23.14 -7.86
C VAL A 334 0.80 23.23 -6.69
N MET A 335 1.01 24.13 -5.72
CA MET A 335 0.07 24.42 -4.63
C MET A 335 -1.12 25.27 -5.10
N SER A 336 -0.99 25.98 -6.24
CA SER A 336 -2.09 26.64 -6.96
C SER A 336 -2.81 25.71 -7.94
N HIS A 337 -2.43 24.43 -7.98
CA HIS A 337 -3.16 23.43 -8.77
C HIS A 337 -4.60 23.42 -8.27
N GLN A 338 -5.57 23.60 -9.18
CA GLN A 338 -7.01 23.63 -8.84
C GLN A 338 -7.46 22.41 -8.01
N GLY A 339 -6.66 21.34 -8.03
CA GLY A 339 -6.69 20.07 -7.28
C GLY A 339 -6.51 20.10 -5.75
N VAL A 340 -5.76 21.06 -5.22
CA VAL A 340 -5.32 21.06 -3.82
C VAL A 340 -6.03 22.21 -3.12
N LEU A 341 -6.86 21.94 -2.12
CA LEU A 341 -7.50 23.01 -1.34
C LEU A 341 -6.53 23.57 -0.30
N ALA A 342 -5.75 22.70 0.34
CA ALA A 342 -4.75 23.11 1.31
C ALA A 342 -3.57 22.13 1.34
N ALA A 343 -2.35 22.67 1.37
CA ALA A 343 -1.14 21.93 1.66
C ALA A 343 -0.20 22.82 2.48
N SER A 344 0.60 22.20 3.34
CA SER A 344 1.52 22.91 4.22
C SER A 344 2.82 22.14 4.31
N GLY A 345 3.93 22.80 3.96
CA GLY A 345 5.26 22.20 3.99
C GLY A 345 6.32 23.10 4.60
N GLY A 346 7.36 22.51 5.16
CA GLY A 346 8.44 23.21 5.85
C GLY A 346 9.78 22.50 5.73
N VAL A 347 10.85 23.25 6.00
CA VAL A 347 12.24 22.75 5.94
C VAL A 347 13.00 23.30 7.14
N THR A 348 13.64 22.46 7.97
CA THR A 348 14.61 22.92 8.98
C THR A 348 16.01 22.94 8.42
N ASP A 349 16.77 23.95 8.79
CA ASP A 349 18.22 24.08 8.64
C ASP A 349 18.89 24.12 10.02
N SER A 350 20.22 23.95 10.11
CA SER A 350 20.96 24.03 11.37
C SER A 350 20.78 25.36 12.11
N ASP A 351 20.43 26.43 11.37
CA ASP A 351 20.17 27.77 11.92
C ASP A 351 18.66 28.08 12.08
N THR A 352 17.76 27.15 11.73
CA THR A 352 16.31 27.38 11.84
C THR A 352 15.87 27.32 13.29
N THR A 353 15.62 28.48 13.87
CA THR A 353 14.99 28.55 15.20
C THR A 353 13.52 28.12 15.12
N TYR A 354 12.97 27.53 16.18
CA TYR A 354 11.53 27.26 16.31
C TYR A 354 10.64 28.52 16.16
N ALA A 355 11.20 29.73 16.14
CA ALA A 355 10.50 30.98 15.85
C ALA A 355 10.42 31.30 14.33
N GLU A 356 11.27 30.69 13.50
CA GLU A 356 11.18 30.75 12.03
C GLU A 356 10.34 29.61 11.44
N ILE A 357 10.03 28.61 12.27
CA ILE A 357 8.99 27.60 12.06
C ILE A 357 7.64 28.35 12.03
N GLY A 358 7.21 28.74 10.83
CA GLY A 358 6.02 29.58 10.65
C GLY A 358 6.13 30.66 9.57
N ARG A 359 7.27 30.82 8.87
CA ARG A 359 7.26 31.60 7.61
C ARG A 359 6.59 30.77 6.51
N ASP A 360 5.27 30.87 6.48
CA ASP A 360 4.37 30.20 5.56
C ASP A 360 4.68 30.57 4.10
N VAL A 361 4.64 29.57 3.21
CA VAL A 361 4.67 29.80 1.75
C VAL A 361 3.24 29.87 1.20
N VAL A 362 2.25 29.20 1.84
CA VAL A 362 0.81 29.42 1.67
C VAL A 362 0.11 28.96 2.96
N SER A 363 -0.57 29.84 3.68
CA SER A 363 -1.34 29.50 4.89
C SER A 363 -2.84 29.66 4.63
N ASN A 364 -3.52 28.59 4.20
CA ASN A 364 -4.96 28.52 4.44
C ASN A 364 -5.17 27.71 5.71
N ARG A 365 -5.70 28.35 6.76
CA ARG A 365 -6.20 27.67 7.98
C ARG A 365 -7.59 27.09 7.74
N GLU A 366 -7.83 26.62 6.51
CA GLU A 366 -9.10 26.02 6.17
C GLU A 366 -9.17 24.65 6.83
N PHE A 367 -10.28 24.40 7.52
CA PHE A 367 -10.52 23.15 8.22
C PHE A 367 -11.23 22.19 7.28
N HIS A 368 -10.78 20.95 7.33
CA HIS A 368 -11.22 19.86 6.47
C HIS A 368 -11.40 18.60 7.31
N PRO A 369 -12.24 17.65 6.87
CA PRO A 369 -12.35 16.36 7.53
C PRO A 369 -10.97 15.70 7.73
N LEU A 370 -10.78 15.04 8.88
CA LEU A 370 -9.52 14.34 9.21
C LEU A 370 -9.11 13.34 8.13
N ALA A 371 -10.09 12.60 7.58
CA ALA A 371 -9.98 11.74 6.39
C ALA A 371 -8.62 11.05 6.23
N GLY A 372 -8.34 10.04 7.05
CA GLY A 372 -7.04 9.36 7.11
C GLY A 372 -6.21 9.73 8.33
N SER A 373 -6.31 10.96 8.84
CA SER A 373 -5.46 11.45 9.93
C SER A 373 -6.01 11.22 11.35
N GLY A 374 -7.24 10.72 11.49
CA GLY A 374 -7.82 10.39 12.80
C GLY A 374 -7.01 9.36 13.57
N LYS A 375 -6.51 8.32 12.88
CA LYS A 375 -5.69 7.25 13.45
C LYS A 375 -4.35 7.76 13.96
N PHE A 376 -3.78 8.77 13.28
CA PHE A 376 -2.57 9.45 13.74
C PHE A 376 -2.80 10.12 15.09
N LEU A 377 -3.90 10.86 15.25
CA LEU A 377 -4.23 11.55 16.50
C LEU A 377 -4.57 10.56 17.62
N ALA A 378 -5.35 9.52 17.32
CA ALA A 378 -5.70 8.47 18.27
C ALA A 378 -4.45 7.74 18.80
N ALA A 379 -3.57 7.29 17.89
CA ALA A 379 -2.35 6.58 18.25
C ALA A 379 -1.41 7.45 19.09
N LEU A 380 -1.27 8.74 18.74
CA LEU A 380 -0.44 9.68 19.51
C LEU A 380 -1.03 9.93 20.91
N ALA A 381 -2.34 10.11 21.03
CA ALA A 381 -3.01 10.30 22.32
C ALA A 381 -2.88 9.06 23.23
N LEU A 382 -3.06 7.85 22.69
CA LEU A 382 -2.87 6.60 23.44
C LEU A 382 -1.42 6.37 23.83
N ALA A 383 -0.47 6.66 22.94
CA ALA A 383 0.96 6.58 23.26
C ALA A 383 1.37 7.58 24.35
N GLN A 384 0.71 8.75 24.40
CA GLN A 384 0.88 9.74 25.45
C GLN A 384 0.22 9.29 26.77
N ARG A 385 -0.94 8.65 26.71
CA ARG A 385 -1.68 8.11 27.86
C ARG A 385 -0.91 7.02 28.60
N GLU A 386 -0.13 6.21 27.89
CA GLU A 386 0.76 5.18 28.45
C GLU A 386 1.66 5.71 29.58
N ALA A 387 2.07 6.98 29.53
CA ALA A 387 2.87 7.57 30.61
C ALA A 387 2.11 7.67 31.94
N ALA A 388 0.79 7.81 31.89
CA ALA A 388 -0.10 7.86 33.05
C ALA A 388 -0.72 6.50 33.40
N ASP A 389 -0.81 5.58 32.43
CA ASP A 389 -1.29 4.20 32.60
C ASP A 389 -0.27 3.21 31.99
N PRO A 390 0.84 2.90 32.72
CA PRO A 390 1.85 1.96 32.24
C PRO A 390 1.26 0.56 32.02
N GLY A 391 1.48 -0.01 30.84
CA GLY A 391 0.91 -1.28 30.40
C GLY A 391 -0.39 -1.15 29.61
N LEU A 392 -0.87 0.06 29.33
CA LEU A 392 -2.01 0.27 28.43
C LEU A 392 -1.72 -0.29 27.04
N LEU A 393 -0.52 -0.06 26.50
CA LEU A 393 -0.16 -0.56 25.17
C LEU A 393 0.09 -2.07 25.13
N GLU A 394 0.34 -2.70 26.27
CA GLU A 394 0.42 -4.16 26.39
C GLU A 394 -0.96 -4.81 26.56
N ALA A 395 -2.04 -4.01 26.59
CA ALA A 395 -3.40 -4.51 26.65
C ALA A 395 -3.72 -5.44 25.49
N SER A 396 -4.43 -6.52 25.79
CA SER A 396 -4.97 -7.42 24.77
C SER A 396 -6.08 -6.73 23.96
N VAL A 397 -5.99 -6.84 22.64
CA VAL A 397 -7.00 -6.45 21.66
C VAL A 397 -7.38 -7.70 20.87
N THR A 398 -8.65 -8.10 20.97
CA THR A 398 -9.16 -9.29 20.27
C THR A 398 -9.98 -8.87 19.06
N LEU A 399 -9.46 -9.13 17.86
CA LEU A 399 -10.25 -9.09 16.63
C LEU A 399 -11.16 -10.31 16.57
N THR A 400 -12.42 -10.09 16.20
CA THR A 400 -13.44 -11.13 16.02
C THR A 400 -13.90 -11.19 14.57
N ALA A 401 -14.63 -12.25 14.21
CA ALA A 401 -15.27 -12.35 12.90
C ALA A 401 -16.22 -11.16 12.61
N GLU A 402 -16.83 -10.58 13.64
CA GLU A 402 -17.72 -9.42 13.48
C GLU A 402 -16.95 -8.15 13.09
N HIS A 403 -15.80 -7.90 13.74
CA HIS A 403 -14.93 -6.79 13.35
C HIS A 403 -14.49 -6.91 11.89
N ARG A 404 -14.13 -8.13 11.45
CA ARG A 404 -13.68 -8.40 10.08
C ARG A 404 -14.78 -8.21 9.03
N ARG A 405 -16.03 -8.54 9.35
CA ARG A 405 -17.18 -8.34 8.45
C ARG A 405 -17.58 -6.87 8.29
N ARG A 406 -17.38 -6.07 9.33
CA ARG A 406 -17.71 -4.63 9.34
C ARG A 406 -16.62 -3.74 8.75
N ALA A 407 -15.40 -4.25 8.68
CA ALA A 407 -14.29 -3.58 8.07
C ALA A 407 -14.51 -3.39 6.56
N ALA A 408 -14.52 -2.14 6.10
CA ALA A 408 -14.59 -1.86 4.67
C ALA A 408 -13.24 -2.06 3.95
N VAL A 409 -12.13 -1.98 4.69
CA VAL A 409 -10.75 -2.08 4.19
C VAL A 409 -9.81 -2.74 5.22
N GLY A 410 -8.57 -3.03 4.81
CA GLY A 410 -7.54 -3.61 5.68
C GLY A 410 -7.15 -5.03 5.29
N PRO A 411 -5.93 -5.52 5.59
CA PRO A 411 -5.55 -6.90 5.28
C PRO A 411 -6.38 -7.96 6.00
N LEU A 412 -6.97 -7.65 7.16
CA LEU A 412 -7.71 -8.61 7.98
C LEU A 412 -9.23 -8.59 7.75
N HIS A 413 -9.72 -7.73 6.84
CA HIS A 413 -11.14 -7.72 6.46
C HIS A 413 -11.54 -9.02 5.75
N ILE A 414 -12.80 -9.41 5.92
CA ILE A 414 -13.42 -10.55 5.22
C ILE A 414 -14.47 -9.98 4.27
N SER A 415 -14.33 -10.18 2.96
CA SER A 415 -15.36 -9.74 2.01
C SER A 415 -16.68 -10.48 2.28
N PRO A 416 -17.83 -9.78 2.23
CA PRO A 416 -19.14 -10.43 2.31
C PRO A 416 -19.24 -11.55 1.27
N GLY A 417 -19.43 -12.79 1.71
CA GLY A 417 -19.60 -13.97 0.85
C GLY A 417 -18.47 -15.01 0.88
N SER A 418 -17.29 -14.68 1.42
CA SER A 418 -16.18 -15.65 1.56
C SER A 418 -16.42 -16.68 2.68
N GLY A 419 -17.17 -16.32 3.73
CA GLY A 419 -17.39 -17.15 4.93
C GLY A 419 -18.57 -18.14 4.90
N GLN A 420 -19.37 -18.22 3.83
CA GLN A 420 -20.54 -19.13 3.81
C GLN A 420 -20.27 -20.54 3.27
N ASN A 421 -19.08 -20.82 2.69
CA ASN A 421 -18.85 -22.06 1.95
C ASN A 421 -17.79 -23.02 2.52
N ALA A 422 -17.28 -22.81 3.73
CA ALA A 422 -16.59 -23.90 4.44
C ALA A 422 -17.63 -24.77 5.16
N GLY A 423 -18.09 -25.81 4.46
CA GLY A 423 -19.12 -26.72 4.93
C GLY A 423 -18.78 -27.46 6.22
N THR A 424 -19.83 -27.63 7.05
CA THR A 424 -20.03 -28.68 8.07
C THR A 424 -19.18 -28.63 9.35
N GLY A 425 -19.61 -27.79 10.31
CA GLY A 425 -19.17 -27.88 11.69
C GLY A 425 -19.89 -26.91 12.63
N GLN A 426 -21.20 -27.09 12.84
CA GLN A 426 -21.92 -26.35 13.90
C GLN A 426 -21.35 -26.76 15.26
N GLY A 427 -20.51 -25.90 15.85
CA GLY A 427 -20.09 -26.05 17.25
C GLY A 427 -18.69 -25.53 17.63
N ALA A 428 -17.78 -25.28 16.67
CA ALA A 428 -16.39 -24.88 16.97
C ALA A 428 -15.97 -23.49 16.43
N GLY A 429 -16.85 -22.80 15.70
CA GLY A 429 -16.49 -21.69 14.80
C GLY A 429 -16.42 -20.28 15.37
N GLN A 430 -16.37 -20.07 16.70
CA GLN A 430 -16.18 -18.71 17.27
C GLN A 430 -14.72 -18.41 17.64
N ALA A 431 -14.01 -19.37 18.27
CA ALA A 431 -12.61 -19.19 18.63
C ALA A 431 -11.65 -19.31 17.43
N ALA A 432 -12.07 -19.98 16.34
CA ALA A 432 -11.25 -20.19 15.16
C ALA A 432 -11.00 -18.90 14.34
N ASP A 433 -11.79 -17.85 14.54
CA ASP A 433 -11.69 -16.57 13.80
C ASP A 433 -11.10 -15.42 14.63
N GLU A 434 -10.79 -15.66 15.90
CA GLU A 434 -10.25 -14.62 16.78
C GLU A 434 -8.75 -14.40 16.54
N LEU A 435 -8.30 -13.15 16.55
CA LEU A 435 -6.89 -12.79 16.55
C LEU A 435 -6.65 -11.88 17.74
N THR A 436 -5.68 -12.23 18.58
CA THR A 436 -5.29 -11.40 19.71
C THR A 436 -3.96 -10.70 19.44
N LEU A 437 -3.96 -9.39 19.62
CA LEU A 437 -2.80 -8.51 19.49
C LEU A 437 -2.60 -7.73 20.79
N SER A 438 -1.39 -7.20 21.02
CA SER A 438 -1.25 -6.09 21.96
C SER A 438 -1.86 -4.81 21.35
N LEU A 439 -2.27 -3.85 22.17
CA LEU A 439 -2.72 -2.54 21.69
C LEU A 439 -1.58 -1.83 20.92
N HIS A 440 -0.32 -2.04 21.31
CA HIS A 440 0.85 -1.58 20.57
C HIS A 440 0.87 -2.09 19.13
N ASP A 441 0.74 -3.41 18.96
CA ASP A 441 0.74 -4.08 17.65
C ASP A 441 -0.48 -3.67 16.81
N ALA A 442 -1.65 -3.58 17.45
CA ALA A 442 -2.88 -3.15 16.81
C ALA A 442 -2.76 -1.72 16.25
N LEU A 443 -2.24 -0.77 17.03
CA LEU A 443 -1.98 0.59 16.56
C LEU A 443 -0.92 0.63 15.45
N GLY A 444 0.14 -0.17 15.58
CA GLY A 444 1.16 -0.32 14.55
C GLY A 444 0.55 -0.79 13.21
N LEU A 445 -0.31 -1.80 13.25
CA LEU A 445 -1.04 -2.30 12.08
C LEU A 445 -1.94 -1.20 11.50
N ILE A 446 -2.77 -0.55 12.31
CA ILE A 446 -3.67 0.53 11.87
C ILE A 446 -2.91 1.67 11.19
N ILE A 447 -1.81 2.16 11.77
CA ILE A 447 -1.03 3.27 11.17
C ILE A 447 -0.45 2.89 9.81
N ARG A 448 -0.06 1.62 9.63
CA ARG A 448 0.62 1.13 8.41
C ARG A 448 -0.32 0.68 7.32
N THR A 449 -1.51 0.23 7.68
CA THR A 449 -2.42 -0.43 6.75
C THR A 449 -3.82 0.11 6.77
N SER A 450 -4.17 1.03 7.67
CA SER A 450 -5.57 1.44 7.90
C SER A 450 -6.47 0.21 8.09
N ASP A 451 -6.03 -0.79 8.87
CA ASP A 451 -6.82 -2.01 9.06
C ASP A 451 -8.09 -1.71 9.87
N ALA A 452 -9.24 -1.66 9.21
CA ALA A 452 -10.48 -1.27 9.84
C ALA A 452 -10.96 -2.28 10.88
N ALA A 453 -10.75 -3.59 10.64
CA ALA A 453 -11.14 -4.63 11.60
C ALA A 453 -10.38 -4.44 12.92
N THR A 454 -9.10 -4.09 12.84
CA THR A 454 -8.26 -3.78 13.99
C THR A 454 -8.69 -2.48 14.66
N SER A 455 -9.04 -1.43 13.92
CA SER A 455 -9.58 -0.19 14.50
C SER A 455 -10.85 -0.42 15.31
N LEU A 456 -11.77 -1.25 14.81
CA LEU A 456 -12.98 -1.62 15.55
C LEU A 456 -12.66 -2.40 16.82
N ALA A 457 -11.74 -3.37 16.74
CA ALA A 457 -11.32 -4.15 17.91
C ALA A 457 -10.63 -3.28 18.97
N VAL A 458 -9.81 -2.31 18.56
CA VAL A 458 -9.16 -1.34 19.47
C VAL A 458 -10.22 -0.52 20.21
N ARG A 459 -11.26 -0.05 19.52
CA ARG A 459 -12.33 0.73 20.15
C ARG A 459 -13.03 -0.09 21.25
N ASP A 460 -13.44 -1.30 20.93
CA ASP A 460 -14.15 -2.18 21.87
C ASP A 460 -13.24 -2.58 23.06
N ALA A 461 -11.94 -2.82 22.82
CA ALA A 461 -10.97 -3.12 23.86
C ALA A 461 -10.73 -1.93 24.82
N LEU A 462 -10.69 -0.69 24.29
CA LEU A 462 -10.55 0.52 25.10
C LEU A 462 -11.83 0.78 25.93
N GLU A 463 -13.01 0.61 25.34
CA GLU A 463 -14.29 0.72 26.04
C GLU A 463 -14.39 -0.28 27.19
N ALA A 464 -14.04 -1.55 26.95
CA ALA A 464 -14.04 -2.59 27.98
C ALA A 464 -13.08 -2.27 29.15
N ARG A 465 -12.02 -1.48 28.90
CA ARG A 465 -11.08 -1.00 29.93
C ARG A 465 -11.50 0.33 30.57
N GLY A 466 -12.61 0.92 30.15
CA GLY A 466 -13.07 2.23 30.63
C GLY A 466 -12.19 3.39 30.14
N VAL A 467 -11.47 3.22 29.03
CA VAL A 467 -10.68 4.28 28.39
C VAL A 467 -11.54 4.98 27.34
N ASP A 468 -11.91 6.23 27.61
CA ASP A 468 -12.64 7.07 26.66
C ASP A 468 -11.66 7.71 25.66
N LEU A 469 -11.47 7.06 24.51
CA LEU A 469 -10.54 7.54 23.48
C LEU A 469 -10.88 8.94 22.97
N LEU A 470 -12.15 9.32 22.91
CA LEU A 470 -12.55 10.67 22.48
C LEU A 470 -12.12 11.70 23.50
N ALA A 471 -12.40 11.47 24.78
CA ALA A 471 -11.99 12.36 25.85
C ALA A 471 -10.46 12.46 25.94
N GLU A 472 -9.74 11.33 25.84
CA GLU A 472 -8.28 11.33 25.87
C GLU A 472 -7.67 12.11 24.70
N THR A 473 -8.22 11.97 23.49
CA THR A 473 -7.71 12.68 22.31
C THR A 473 -8.06 14.18 22.36
N ARG A 474 -9.27 14.54 22.78
CA ARG A 474 -9.65 15.96 22.98
C ARG A 474 -8.80 16.62 24.06
N GLY A 475 -8.62 15.96 25.21
CA GLY A 475 -7.77 16.45 26.29
C GLY A 475 -6.30 16.57 25.88
N PHE A 476 -5.80 15.68 25.01
CA PHE A 476 -4.48 15.84 24.39
C PHE A 476 -4.39 17.11 23.55
N LEU A 477 -5.37 17.38 22.68
CA LEU A 477 -5.40 18.57 21.83
C LEU A 477 -5.56 19.87 22.64
N GLU A 478 -6.33 19.84 23.72
CA GLU A 478 -6.51 21.00 24.63
C GLU A 478 -5.21 21.47 25.28
N ARG A 479 -4.23 20.57 25.53
CA ARG A 479 -2.92 20.96 26.08
C ARG A 479 -2.13 21.91 25.18
N PHE A 480 -2.44 21.95 23.89
CA PHE A 480 -1.83 22.88 22.94
C PHE A 480 -2.50 24.27 22.98
N ASN A 481 -3.60 24.45 23.71
CA ASN A 481 -4.38 25.67 23.72
C ASN A 481 -4.50 26.26 25.13
N PRO A 482 -3.40 26.79 25.71
CA PRO A 482 -3.46 27.43 27.03
C PRO A 482 -4.41 28.65 27.03
N PRO A 483 -4.97 29.03 28.18
CA PRO A 483 -5.95 30.12 28.26
C PRO A 483 -5.46 31.41 27.57
N GLY A 484 -6.22 31.88 26.57
CA GLY A 484 -5.91 33.08 25.80
C GLY A 484 -5.02 32.88 24.57
N GLN A 485 -4.59 31.64 24.28
CA GLN A 485 -3.84 31.30 23.06
C GLN A 485 -4.36 29.98 22.47
N THR A 486 -4.90 30.02 21.26
CA THR A 486 -5.24 28.80 20.51
C THR A 486 -4.13 28.53 19.49
N LEU A 487 -3.34 27.47 19.72
CA LEU A 487 -2.28 27.04 18.81
C LEU A 487 -2.76 25.97 17.81
N ILE A 488 -3.77 25.18 18.18
CA ILE A 488 -4.34 24.10 17.36
C ILE A 488 -5.87 24.11 17.50
N HIS A 489 -6.60 24.30 16.42
CA HIS A 489 -8.07 24.26 16.37
C HIS A 489 -8.62 22.92 15.87
N THR A 490 -7.78 21.91 15.64
CA THR A 490 -8.18 20.54 15.28
C THR A 490 -9.23 20.03 16.26
N GLN A 491 -10.35 19.54 15.73
CA GLN A 491 -11.49 19.07 16.52
C GLN A 491 -11.73 17.59 16.24
N ILE A 492 -11.97 16.83 17.30
CA ILE A 492 -12.46 15.44 17.19
C ILE A 492 -13.96 15.47 17.44
N THR A 493 -14.75 15.09 16.45
CA THR A 493 -16.22 15.11 16.52
C THR A 493 -16.78 13.76 16.96
N GLY A 494 -16.14 12.65 16.59
CA GLY A 494 -16.59 11.32 16.98
C GLY A 494 -15.67 10.19 16.55
N PHE A 495 -16.21 8.98 16.54
CA PHE A 495 -15.58 7.81 15.95
C PHE A 495 -15.90 7.72 14.46
N GLU A 496 -15.13 6.91 13.73
CA GLU A 496 -15.57 6.45 12.42
C GLU A 496 -16.85 5.60 12.52
N ASP A 497 -17.66 5.60 11.45
CA ASP A 497 -18.88 4.80 11.39
C ASP A 497 -18.55 3.31 11.51
N TRP A 498 -19.27 2.63 12.40
CA TRP A 498 -19.09 1.22 12.66
C TRP A 498 -19.53 0.33 11.49
N GLY A 499 -20.45 0.80 10.64
CA GLY A 499 -20.93 0.06 9.46
C GLY A 499 -20.05 0.23 8.21
N ALA A 500 -19.12 1.17 8.23
CA ALA A 500 -18.30 1.55 7.07
C ALA A 500 -16.86 1.90 7.47
N ALA A 501 -16.35 1.28 8.54
CA ALA A 501 -15.05 1.61 9.12
C ALA A 501 -13.93 1.50 8.07
N ARG A 502 -13.11 2.54 7.97
CA ARG A 502 -11.98 2.65 7.03
C ARG A 502 -10.62 2.56 7.72
N GLY A 503 -10.63 2.34 9.03
CA GLY A 503 -9.44 2.25 9.84
C GLY A 503 -8.95 3.60 10.35
N ASP A 504 -9.80 4.63 10.32
CA ASP A 504 -9.45 5.98 10.74
C ASP A 504 -9.58 6.19 12.25
N LEU A 505 -10.27 5.30 12.98
CA LEU A 505 -10.62 5.41 14.41
C LEU A 505 -11.48 6.63 14.76
N LEU A 506 -11.01 7.84 14.43
CA LEU A 506 -11.60 9.12 14.83
C LEU A 506 -12.01 9.96 13.62
N THR A 507 -13.13 10.64 13.76
CA THR A 507 -13.65 11.64 12.82
C THR A 507 -13.57 13.03 13.44
N GLY A 508 -13.53 14.05 12.60
CA GLY A 508 -13.28 15.42 13.04
C GLY A 508 -12.77 16.30 11.92
N GLU A 509 -12.25 17.46 12.29
CA GLU A 509 -11.71 18.44 11.37
C GLU A 509 -10.31 18.88 11.77
N THR A 510 -9.44 19.10 10.78
CA THR A 510 -8.09 19.60 10.96
C THR A 510 -7.69 20.47 9.77
N SER A 511 -6.55 21.13 9.85
CA SER A 511 -5.93 21.78 8.70
C SER A 511 -4.57 21.13 8.42
N PRO A 512 -4.10 21.10 7.16
CA PRO A 512 -2.74 20.68 6.84
C PRO A 512 -1.68 21.48 7.61
N HIS A 513 -1.96 22.74 7.95
CA HIS A 513 -1.06 23.52 8.80
C HIS A 513 -0.90 22.90 10.19
N GLU A 514 -1.99 22.52 10.85
CA GLU A 514 -1.93 21.97 12.21
C GLU A 514 -1.37 20.56 12.25
N LEU A 515 -1.71 19.72 11.27
CA LEU A 515 -1.06 18.43 11.10
C LEU A 515 0.45 18.59 10.93
N ARG A 516 0.92 19.54 10.12
CA ARG A 516 2.34 19.84 9.99
C ARG A 516 2.96 20.21 11.35
N GLN A 517 2.32 21.07 12.14
CA GLN A 517 2.85 21.43 13.47
C GLN A 517 2.98 20.21 14.39
N LEU A 518 1.97 19.32 14.39
CA LEU A 518 2.02 18.07 15.15
C LEU A 518 3.15 17.15 14.67
N LEU A 519 3.35 17.01 13.35
CA LEU A 519 4.49 16.25 12.82
C LEU A 519 5.82 16.83 13.27
N MET A 520 5.94 18.16 13.32
CA MET A 520 7.16 18.83 13.77
C MET A 520 7.46 18.53 15.25
N LEU A 521 6.44 18.55 16.10
CA LEU A 521 6.57 18.17 17.51
C LEU A 521 6.98 16.70 17.67
N VAL A 522 6.32 15.80 16.93
CA VAL A 522 6.65 14.37 16.93
C VAL A 522 8.09 14.15 16.46
N THR A 523 8.56 14.86 15.43
CA THR A 523 9.97 14.75 14.98
C THR A 523 10.97 15.31 15.97
N GLY A 524 10.63 16.40 16.66
CA GLY A 524 11.49 17.02 17.66
C GLY A 524 11.63 16.12 18.88
N TYR A 525 10.52 15.83 19.56
CA TYR A 525 10.51 15.01 20.77
C TYR A 525 10.88 13.55 20.52
N GLY A 526 10.65 13.04 19.31
CA GLY A 526 11.01 11.68 18.92
C GLY A 526 12.48 11.50 18.50
N GLY A 527 13.29 12.57 18.55
CA GLY A 527 14.74 12.50 18.33
C GLY A 527 15.20 12.51 16.88
N LEU A 528 14.32 12.78 15.91
CA LEU A 528 14.71 12.83 14.49
C LEU A 528 15.55 14.08 14.12
N LEU A 529 15.48 15.12 14.95
CA LEU A 529 16.23 16.37 14.79
C LEU A 529 17.58 16.41 15.52
N GLY A 530 17.95 15.36 16.29
CA GLY A 530 19.16 15.32 17.11
C GLY A 530 18.91 15.62 18.60
N GLU A 531 19.97 15.59 19.43
CA GLU A 531 19.88 15.68 20.90
C GLU A 531 19.65 17.10 21.45
N GLU A 532 19.88 18.16 20.66
CA GLU A 532 19.70 19.54 21.11
C GLU A 532 18.25 20.03 20.91
N LEU A 533 17.33 19.51 21.71
CA LEU A 533 16.09 20.24 21.98
C LEU A 533 16.44 21.37 22.96
N PRO A 534 16.20 22.64 22.63
CA PRO A 534 16.41 23.72 23.60
C PRO A 534 15.51 23.47 24.82
N ASP A 535 16.12 23.53 26.00
CA ASP A 535 15.48 23.35 27.31
C ASP A 535 14.30 24.31 27.46
N ARG A 536 13.07 23.80 27.37
CA ARG A 536 11.83 24.59 27.25
C ARG A 536 10.71 24.15 28.21
N GLY A 537 11.07 23.59 29.36
CA GLY A 537 10.09 23.12 30.34
C GLY A 537 9.43 21.80 29.96
N GLU A 538 8.26 21.50 30.52
CA GLU A 538 7.60 20.21 30.31
C GLU A 538 7.23 20.00 28.83
N PRO A 539 7.53 18.81 28.27
CA PRO A 539 7.28 18.54 26.86
C PRO A 539 5.78 18.44 26.56
N LEU A 540 5.34 19.08 25.47
CA LEU A 540 3.93 19.00 25.02
C LEU A 540 3.54 17.58 24.57
N VAL A 541 4.52 16.83 24.06
CA VAL A 541 4.42 15.41 23.71
C VAL A 541 5.55 14.68 24.40
N ALA A 542 5.24 13.63 25.16
CA ALA A 542 6.24 12.79 25.81
C ALA A 542 7.22 12.23 24.76
N PRO A 543 8.55 12.30 24.99
CA PRO A 543 9.54 11.76 24.05
C PRO A 543 9.31 10.30 23.69
N SER A 544 8.88 9.48 24.65
CA SER A 544 8.53 8.06 24.41
C SER A 544 7.32 7.91 23.48
N ALA A 545 6.29 8.74 23.62
CA ALA A 545 5.12 8.74 22.75
C ALA A 545 5.47 9.15 21.33
N ALA A 546 6.26 10.23 21.19
CA ALA A 546 6.74 10.72 19.90
C ALA A 546 7.64 9.68 19.19
N SER A 547 8.60 9.09 19.91
CA SER A 547 9.48 8.04 19.39
C SER A 547 8.69 6.82 18.92
N ARG A 548 7.70 6.39 19.71
CA ARG A 548 6.81 5.28 19.35
C ARG A 548 5.99 5.58 18.11
N MET A 549 5.43 6.79 17.99
CA MET A 549 4.68 7.21 16.81
C MET A 549 5.56 7.17 15.56
N LEU A 550 6.80 7.66 15.64
CA LEU A 550 7.77 7.55 14.55
C LEU A 550 8.10 6.09 14.21
N GLY A 551 8.21 5.21 15.20
CA GLY A 551 8.39 3.78 14.99
C GLY A 551 7.22 3.14 14.23
N TRP A 552 5.98 3.56 14.50
CA TRP A 552 4.82 3.12 13.73
C TRP A 552 4.77 3.71 12.31
N MET A 553 5.21 4.97 12.14
CA MET A 553 5.19 5.68 10.85
C MET A 553 6.35 5.31 9.90
N SER A 554 7.50 4.86 10.41
CA SER A 554 8.71 4.64 9.59
C SER A 554 8.63 3.51 8.55
N PRO A 555 7.95 2.39 8.82
CA PRO A 555 7.80 1.31 7.84
C PRO A 555 6.47 1.43 7.10
N VAL A 556 5.75 2.56 7.24
CA VAL A 556 4.46 2.73 6.58
C VAL A 556 4.67 2.65 5.10
N PHE A 557 3.88 1.75 4.53
CA PHE A 557 3.78 1.59 3.11
C PHE A 557 2.60 2.41 2.64
N GLU A 558 2.85 3.58 2.06
CA GLU A 558 1.81 4.49 1.62
C GLU A 558 1.75 4.49 0.09
N PRO A 559 0.81 3.75 -0.50
CA PRO A 559 0.72 3.61 -1.94
C PRO A 559 -0.06 4.73 -2.63
N ALA A 560 -0.61 5.66 -1.85
CA ALA A 560 -1.61 6.59 -2.32
C ALA A 560 -1.50 7.99 -1.71
N GLY A 561 -0.44 8.27 -0.96
CA GLY A 561 -0.22 9.60 -0.42
C GLY A 561 1.19 10.11 -0.69
N LEU A 562 1.65 11.05 0.11
CA LEU A 562 2.78 11.91 -0.22
C LEU A 562 4.09 11.15 -0.46
N ALA A 563 4.26 9.99 0.19
CA ALA A 563 5.43 9.14 -0.01
C ALA A 563 5.43 8.36 -1.34
N TRP A 564 4.30 8.28 -2.04
CA TRP A 564 4.10 7.43 -3.21
C TRP A 564 5.17 7.63 -4.30
N ALA A 565 5.51 8.88 -4.58
CA ALA A 565 6.43 9.24 -5.65
C ALA A 565 7.90 9.29 -5.23
N LEU A 566 8.20 9.08 -3.94
CA LEU A 566 9.56 9.21 -3.44
C LEU A 566 10.44 8.03 -3.87
N PRO A 567 11.75 8.24 -4.06
CA PRO A 567 12.69 7.14 -4.31
C PRO A 567 12.70 6.12 -3.17
N GLY A 568 12.03 4.98 -3.39
CA GLY A 568 11.81 3.97 -2.34
C GLY A 568 12.85 2.84 -2.23
N TYR A 569 13.99 2.90 -2.94
CA TYR A 569 14.97 1.81 -3.04
C TYR A 569 16.30 2.24 -3.66
N GLY A 570 17.31 1.35 -3.56
CA GLY A 570 18.63 1.56 -4.14
C GLY A 570 19.48 2.56 -3.35
N PRO A 571 20.63 3.00 -3.91
CA PRO A 571 21.56 3.90 -3.21
C PRO A 571 20.99 5.30 -2.95
N LYS A 572 19.82 5.62 -3.51
CA LYS A 572 19.11 6.89 -3.35
C LYS A 572 17.80 6.74 -2.55
N LYS A 573 17.62 5.66 -1.78
CA LYS A 573 16.42 5.47 -0.94
C LYS A 573 16.25 6.65 0.01
N VAL A 574 15.05 7.21 0.04
CA VAL A 574 14.70 8.32 0.92
C VAL A 574 14.03 7.79 2.18
N PRO A 575 14.60 8.03 3.38
CA PRO A 575 13.92 7.75 4.64
C PRO A 575 12.67 8.63 4.75
N GLN A 576 11.54 8.02 5.07
CA GLN A 576 10.26 8.68 5.18
C GLN A 576 9.44 8.12 6.34
N TRP A 577 8.58 8.95 6.92
CA TRP A 577 7.57 8.58 7.90
C TRP A 577 6.25 9.16 7.44
N THR A 578 5.23 8.32 7.38
CA THR A 578 3.92 8.69 6.85
C THR A 578 2.84 7.87 7.59
N VAL A 579 1.58 8.10 7.27
CA VAL A 579 0.44 7.32 7.73
C VAL A 579 -0.25 6.75 6.49
N SER A 580 -0.78 5.53 6.56
CA SER A 580 -1.37 4.89 5.39
C SER A 580 -2.63 5.61 4.92
N GLY A 581 -2.61 6.10 3.68
CA GLY A 581 -3.70 6.86 3.07
C GLY A 581 -4.69 6.04 2.24
N LEU A 582 -5.15 4.89 2.75
CA LEU A 582 -6.03 3.98 1.99
C LEU A 582 -7.44 4.53 1.73
N GLU A 583 -7.84 5.60 2.40
CA GLU A 583 -9.09 6.32 2.15
C GLU A 583 -9.21 6.87 0.71
N THR A 584 -8.09 7.03 0.00
CA THR A 584 -8.03 7.38 -1.43
C THR A 584 -8.38 6.22 -2.36
N ARG A 585 -8.41 4.99 -1.85
CA ARG A 585 -8.94 3.84 -2.57
C ARG A 585 -10.42 3.78 -2.30
N GLY A 586 -11.15 4.62 -3.02
CA GLY A 586 -12.58 4.76 -2.81
C GLY A 586 -13.26 3.40 -2.70
N PRO A 587 -14.14 3.18 -1.70
CA PRO A 587 -15.10 2.11 -1.81
C PRO A 587 -15.95 2.40 -3.05
N ARG A 588 -15.86 1.55 -4.06
CA ARG A 588 -17.02 1.33 -4.92
C ARG A 588 -18.01 0.64 -4.02
N THR A 589 -18.91 1.42 -3.41
CA THR A 589 -20.15 0.89 -2.86
C THR A 589 -20.70 -0.09 -3.89
N PRO A 590 -20.95 -1.37 -3.55
CA PRO A 590 -21.97 -2.09 -4.26
C PRO A 590 -23.21 -1.19 -4.20
N ALA A 591 -23.87 -0.95 -5.33
CA ALA A 591 -25.25 -0.50 -5.25
C ALA A 591 -25.94 -1.47 -4.29
N ALA A 592 -26.43 -0.96 -3.16
CA ALA A 592 -27.08 -1.79 -2.16
C ALA A 592 -28.33 -2.38 -2.81
N ASP A 593 -28.21 -3.60 -3.31
CA ASP A 593 -29.34 -4.39 -3.74
C ASP A 593 -30.13 -4.76 -2.46
N GLY A 594 -31.22 -4.05 -2.21
CA GLY A 594 -32.40 -4.63 -1.57
C GLY A 594 -32.54 -4.55 -0.05
N ALA A 595 -31.96 -3.56 0.64
CA ALA A 595 -32.38 -3.26 2.02
C ALA A 595 -33.54 -2.26 2.03
N SER A 596 -34.74 -2.72 1.64
CA SER A 596 -35.98 -2.09 2.09
C SER A 596 -36.27 -2.60 3.50
N ASP A 597 -35.99 -1.79 4.52
CA ASP A 597 -36.91 -1.52 5.63
C ASP A 597 -36.23 -0.71 6.74
N ALA A 598 -36.79 0.49 6.97
CA ALA A 598 -36.85 1.28 8.21
C ALA A 598 -35.53 1.78 8.87
N HIS A 599 -35.18 3.04 8.61
CA HIS A 599 -35.34 4.14 9.58
C HIS A 599 -35.12 5.50 8.90
N ASP A 600 -36.07 6.42 9.08
CA ASP A 600 -35.99 7.84 8.71
C ASP A 600 -34.96 8.55 9.61
N ASP A 601 -33.73 8.72 9.15
CA ASP A 601 -32.80 9.74 9.63
C ASP A 601 -32.32 10.54 8.40
N ALA A 602 -33.05 11.63 8.12
CA ALA A 602 -32.87 12.45 6.92
C ALA A 602 -31.85 13.60 7.07
N ASP A 603 -31.05 13.63 8.14
CA ASP A 603 -30.15 14.75 8.47
C ASP A 603 -28.66 14.38 8.62
N ALA A 604 -28.23 13.21 8.14
CA ALA A 604 -26.80 12.95 8.01
C ALA A 604 -26.26 13.68 6.77
N GLU A 605 -25.93 14.97 6.92
CA GLU A 605 -25.06 15.69 5.97
C GLU A 605 -23.78 14.87 5.79
N THR A 606 -23.72 14.08 4.71
CA THR A 606 -22.51 13.38 4.30
C THR A 606 -21.51 14.44 3.85
N HIS A 607 -20.66 14.90 4.77
CA HIS A 607 -19.56 15.79 4.44
C HIS A 607 -18.77 15.19 3.26
N PRO A 608 -18.48 15.97 2.20
CA PRO A 608 -17.74 15.47 1.06
C PRO A 608 -16.35 15.00 1.53
N GLU A 609 -16.17 13.68 1.54
CA GLU A 609 -14.97 13.00 2.01
C GLU A 609 -13.76 13.41 1.17
N GLY A 610 -12.95 14.37 1.61
CA GLY A 610 -11.62 14.53 1.01
C GLY A 610 -10.64 13.49 1.53
N TRP A 611 -9.36 13.73 1.28
CA TRP A 611 -8.26 12.82 1.62
C TRP A 611 -7.15 13.62 2.27
N THR A 612 -6.52 13.07 3.30
CA THR A 612 -5.43 13.73 4.04
C THR A 612 -4.21 12.83 4.09
N SER A 613 -3.06 13.35 3.66
CA SER A 613 -1.79 12.63 3.76
C SER A 613 -0.75 13.48 4.49
N VAL A 614 0.14 12.82 5.22
CA VAL A 614 1.22 13.42 6.00
C VAL A 614 2.55 12.75 5.69
N LEU A 615 3.63 13.52 5.60
CA LEU A 615 4.95 13.04 5.26
C LEU A 615 6.00 13.78 6.07
N ILE A 616 6.90 13.00 6.66
CA ILE A 616 8.20 13.45 7.13
C ILE A 616 9.23 12.77 6.24
N THR A 617 10.22 13.51 5.76
CA THR A 617 11.34 12.93 5.01
C THR A 617 12.63 13.68 5.31
N ARG A 618 13.78 13.04 5.11
CA ARG A 618 15.07 13.74 5.23
C ARG A 618 15.44 14.49 3.97
N ARG A 619 16.20 15.58 4.14
CA ARG A 619 16.85 16.27 3.03
C ARG A 619 17.82 15.31 2.33
N PRO A 620 17.72 15.15 1.01
CA PRO A 620 18.65 14.28 0.27
C PRO A 620 20.09 14.82 0.33
N GLY A 621 21.06 13.93 0.51
CA GLY A 621 22.49 14.29 0.54
C GLY A 621 22.97 14.97 1.82
N VAL A 622 22.15 15.00 2.87
CA VAL A 622 22.53 15.44 4.22
C VAL A 622 22.72 14.21 5.09
N GLU A 623 23.81 14.17 5.86
CA GLU A 623 24.07 13.06 6.79
C GLU A 623 22.89 12.90 7.77
N PRO A 624 22.48 11.66 8.10
CA PRO A 624 21.44 11.35 9.09
C PRO A 624 21.48 12.16 10.39
N THR A 625 22.68 12.57 10.80
CA THR A 625 22.97 13.27 12.05
C THR A 625 22.93 14.80 11.94
N GLN A 626 22.77 15.36 10.74
CA GLN A 626 22.87 16.81 10.46
C GLN A 626 21.50 17.53 10.31
N GLY A 627 20.43 17.00 10.91
CA GLY A 627 19.21 17.77 11.25
C GLY A 627 18.29 18.25 10.11
N GLY A 628 18.55 17.90 8.85
CA GLY A 628 17.72 18.33 7.71
C GLY A 628 16.45 17.50 7.54
N VAL A 629 15.32 17.92 8.12
CA VAL A 629 14.02 17.26 7.96
C VAL A 629 13.06 18.15 7.14
N LEU A 630 12.21 17.49 6.37
CA LEU A 630 11.15 18.04 5.54
C LEU A 630 9.82 17.50 6.05
N TRP A 631 8.82 18.38 6.19
CA TRP A 631 7.46 18.01 6.56
C TRP A 631 6.50 18.44 5.49
N MET A 632 5.46 17.64 5.29
CA MET A 632 4.34 18.00 4.45
C MET A 632 3.07 17.37 4.98
N ALA A 633 2.01 18.14 5.01
CA ALA A 633 0.64 17.64 5.12
C ALA A 633 -0.16 18.25 3.98
N ALA A 634 -1.10 17.50 3.43
CA ALA A 634 -1.93 17.96 2.34
C ALA A 634 -3.33 17.36 2.43
N TYR A 635 -4.31 18.17 2.00
CA TYR A 635 -5.69 17.76 1.85
C TYR A 635 -6.14 17.93 0.40
N VAL A 636 -6.80 16.90 -0.14
CA VAL A 636 -7.40 16.91 -1.47
C VAL A 636 -8.90 16.61 -1.31
N PRO A 637 -9.83 17.46 -1.76
CA PRO A 637 -11.26 17.18 -1.68
C PRO A 637 -11.70 16.13 -2.71
N ALA A 638 -12.76 15.36 -2.42
CA ALA A 638 -13.43 14.47 -3.39
C ALA A 638 -14.10 15.15 -4.58
N GLY A 639 -14.11 16.48 -4.62
CA GLY A 639 -14.82 17.27 -5.63
C GLY A 639 -16.19 17.72 -5.14
N PRO A 640 -16.84 18.67 -5.85
CA PRO A 640 -18.06 19.29 -5.37
C PRO A 640 -19.26 18.34 -5.47
N THR A 641 -20.05 18.25 -4.40
CA THR A 641 -21.41 17.67 -4.41
C THR A 641 -22.43 18.61 -5.03
N GLU A 642 -22.20 19.93 -5.04
CA GLU A 642 -23.14 20.89 -5.65
C GLU A 642 -22.41 22.11 -6.25
N ALA A 643 -22.95 22.63 -7.36
CA ALA A 643 -22.77 23.99 -7.93
C ALA A 643 -21.87 24.26 -9.16
N ALA A 644 -21.26 23.27 -9.83
CA ALA A 644 -20.66 23.52 -11.16
C ALA A 644 -20.87 22.33 -12.13
N PRO A 645 -21.79 22.42 -13.11
CA PRO A 645 -22.13 21.30 -14.01
C PRO A 645 -21.02 20.91 -15.01
N GLU A 646 -19.80 21.46 -14.91
CA GLU A 646 -18.72 21.23 -15.88
C GLU A 646 -17.40 20.71 -15.27
N ALA A 647 -17.29 20.55 -13.95
CA ALA A 647 -16.05 20.03 -13.33
C ALA A 647 -16.15 18.50 -13.10
N PRO A 648 -15.22 17.68 -13.61
CA PRO A 648 -15.24 16.24 -13.35
C PRO A 648 -15.03 15.97 -11.85
N THR A 649 -15.87 15.07 -11.29
CA THR A 649 -15.72 14.55 -9.91
C THR A 649 -14.32 13.98 -9.72
N ARG A 650 -13.64 14.32 -8.62
CA ARG A 650 -12.31 13.78 -8.34
C ARG A 650 -12.46 12.39 -7.78
N THR A 651 -11.72 11.45 -8.34
CA THR A 651 -11.64 10.11 -7.77
C THR A 651 -10.49 10.07 -6.78
N GLY A 652 -10.50 9.19 -5.79
CA GLY A 652 -9.36 9.07 -4.87
C GLY A 652 -8.05 8.66 -5.58
N ARG A 653 -8.14 8.14 -6.81
CA ARG A 653 -7.01 7.98 -7.73
C ARG A 653 -6.36 9.31 -8.13
N ASP A 654 -7.17 10.32 -8.44
CA ASP A 654 -6.67 11.67 -8.75
C ASP A 654 -5.93 12.25 -7.54
N ALA A 655 -6.45 12.02 -6.33
CA ALA A 655 -5.80 12.43 -5.09
C ALA A 655 -4.45 11.73 -4.88
N ALA A 656 -4.37 10.41 -5.08
CA ALA A 656 -3.13 9.66 -4.94
C ALA A 656 -2.01 10.18 -5.86
N ARG A 657 -2.36 10.50 -7.11
CA ARG A 657 -1.42 11.10 -8.06
C ARG A 657 -0.98 12.50 -7.59
N ILE A 658 -1.92 13.35 -7.19
CA ILE A 658 -1.64 14.70 -6.67
C ILE A 658 -0.69 14.63 -5.46
N PHE A 659 -0.95 13.74 -4.49
CA PHE A 659 -0.08 13.57 -3.33
C PHE A 659 1.31 13.10 -3.72
N GLY A 660 1.43 12.14 -4.64
CA GLY A 660 2.73 11.73 -5.16
C GLY A 660 3.52 12.90 -5.77
N GLU A 661 2.91 13.67 -6.67
CA GLU A 661 3.55 14.83 -7.30
C GLU A 661 4.00 15.89 -6.27
N LEU A 662 3.17 16.13 -5.26
CA LEU A 662 3.48 17.01 -4.13
C LEU A 662 4.71 16.53 -3.34
N GLY A 663 4.75 15.26 -2.96
CA GLY A 663 5.89 14.66 -2.25
C GLY A 663 7.18 14.70 -3.08
N LEU A 664 7.11 14.40 -4.38
CA LEU A 664 8.26 14.49 -5.28
C LEU A 664 8.78 15.93 -5.41
N THR A 665 7.88 16.91 -5.46
CA THR A 665 8.23 18.33 -5.49
C THR A 665 8.98 18.73 -4.22
N LEU A 666 8.48 18.31 -3.05
CA LEU A 666 9.16 18.53 -1.76
C LEU A 666 10.57 17.93 -1.76
N HIS A 667 10.71 16.70 -2.25
CA HIS A 667 12.00 16.02 -2.37
C HIS A 667 13.00 16.76 -3.29
N ARG A 668 12.55 17.21 -4.47
CA ARG A 668 13.38 17.98 -5.42
C ARG A 668 13.87 19.31 -4.85
N ARG A 669 13.05 20.00 -4.05
CA ARG A 669 13.47 21.22 -3.33
C ARG A 669 14.58 20.94 -2.31
N GLY A 670 14.52 19.78 -1.64
CA GLY A 670 15.61 19.33 -0.78
C GLY A 670 16.94 19.23 -1.53
N LEU A 671 16.92 18.67 -2.75
CA LEU A 671 18.10 18.54 -3.62
C LEU A 671 18.67 19.89 -4.10
N SER A 672 17.82 20.83 -4.51
CA SER A 672 18.28 22.13 -5.06
C SER A 672 19.00 22.98 -4.02
N ARG A 673 18.49 23.01 -2.77
CA ARG A 673 19.13 23.74 -1.67
C ARG A 673 20.46 23.10 -1.22
N ALA A 674 20.57 21.78 -1.26
CA ALA A 674 21.84 21.09 -0.97
C ALA A 674 22.93 21.47 -1.99
N LYS A 675 22.59 21.52 -3.29
CA LYS A 675 23.53 21.93 -4.35
C LYS A 675 24.04 23.36 -4.21
N LEU A 676 23.20 24.29 -3.75
CA LEU A 676 23.60 25.69 -3.54
C LEU A 676 24.62 25.88 -2.41
N ARG A 677 24.69 24.95 -1.44
CA ARG A 677 25.70 24.96 -0.37
C ARG A 677 26.96 24.18 -0.72
N GLY A 678 26.84 23.20 -1.61
CA GLY A 678 27.95 22.38 -2.09
C GLY A 678 28.56 22.90 -3.38
N SER A 679 29.12 24.12 -3.40
CA SER A 679 30.12 24.49 -4.41
C SER A 679 31.46 23.83 -4.08
N VAL A 680 31.52 22.50 -4.23
CA VAL A 680 32.78 21.76 -4.33
C VAL A 680 33.01 21.47 -5.82
N ALA A 681 34.23 21.75 -6.28
CA ALA A 681 34.67 21.69 -7.67
C ALA A 681 34.25 20.38 -8.39
N PRO A 682 34.00 20.42 -9.71
CA PRO A 682 33.65 19.24 -10.47
C PRO A 682 34.77 18.20 -10.38
N MET A 683 34.45 17.07 -9.76
CA MET A 683 35.31 15.88 -9.78
C MET A 683 35.15 15.25 -11.17
N TYR A 684 36.09 15.57 -12.07
CA TYR A 684 36.24 14.85 -13.32
C TYR A 684 36.57 13.39 -12.99
N ILE A 685 35.71 12.48 -13.45
CA ILE A 685 36.06 11.06 -13.59
C ILE A 685 37.05 11.00 -14.75
N SER A 686 38.33 10.75 -14.45
CA SER A 686 39.32 10.40 -15.47
C SER A 686 39.26 8.90 -15.72
N ASP A 687 39.11 8.53 -17.00
CA ASP A 687 39.22 7.16 -17.49
C ASP A 687 40.57 6.53 -17.10
N SER A 688 40.51 5.36 -16.45
CA SER A 688 41.52 4.29 -16.52
C SER A 688 40.89 2.95 -16.13
#